data_AF-A0A841U1M6-F1
#
_entry.id   AF-A0A841U1M6-F1
#
_cell.length_a   1.000
_cell.length_b   1.000
_cell.length_c   1.000
_cell.angle_alpha   90.00
_cell.angle_beta   90.00
_cell.angle_gamma   90.00
#
_symmetry.space_group_name_H-M   'P 1'
#
loop_
_entity.id
_entity.type
_entity.pdbx_description
1 polymer ?
#
loop_
_entity_poly.entity_id
_entity_poly.type
_entity_poly.pdbx_seq_one_letter_code
_entity_poly.pdbx_strand_id
1 'polypeptide(L)'
;MRSRRAEAEGAKDVYIREAHIDGFGALNGRTCSFDAPVTVVYGPNEAGKSTLLRFIRSLLYGFANRGQPAERAEPVYGGRHGGRLVLLEEGRELVLERYADIPVRRGGAVAILRDESGTELPVTQAELERRLLGGVSERLFRQLFAVTLDELQELRSIAGEEVGNYLYHAGMAGGAALTAASKTLEAEMDKLFKPKGALPGLNRVMADIRELETAIRRSRAGEGPYNEAVLEMEALEKERLEIERRLPERRREAAAVRGAIEARETWLRLREIRIEEAELEARLPGSPSAPTEEEAALRWELLVRERGQAAERLREAKEEADAVRRQREALEWDERLLERLPVLEALEAKREAASARREELAELASDLKLQDELLTAQLARLSPDWGEDELKAFAALSEKEATRALQAGLAGRERELERLEAELRRLARQKASLQEESLGTEAERIRGAGREGTTPGAPASLPFGEFAPRERDELLQAWHRLEDELRQWERARLAAAFAEAEAADAAEPPDAGDSAYDAVGSSQSWSRSRSRNGPSGRARSPGGIASAGDRRQESRQARKAAALLAALAAVAALAPIAAGLKGAALAGFESLAAFLLAGAAYFWRRARNGGAGDGSTTVTLPDRDPGGEQKLARARQARADLAAAERNVAAALKRLLRRPDEAAAALLRGDEAEPGSRALSDEGGGPGSGDRTLPDAYREAAEAARQTLREAVHDELARLDGAERERSLRLERERRLAEGEREREHLERERRAAAEELDRLRRQWQAWLAERKLPPGLPPELLPELFQLAEQALQTQRQRARLAERAASLRAGLA
;
A
#
# COMPACT_ATOMS: atom_id res chain seq x y z
N MET A 1 62.33 -6.88 -26.24
CA MET A 1 61.52 -6.45 -25.07
C MET A 1 61.37 -7.67 -24.18
N ARG A 2 62.12 -7.89 -23.10
CA ARG A 2 62.37 -7.02 -21.92
C ARG A 2 61.08 -6.51 -21.27
N SER A 3 60.52 -7.37 -20.42
CA SER A 3 60.11 -7.07 -19.05
C SER A 3 59.32 -5.77 -18.77
N ARG A 4 58.00 -5.92 -18.70
CA ARG A 4 57.15 -5.26 -17.70
C ARG A 4 56.08 -6.25 -17.20
N ARG A 5 56.50 -7.24 -16.39
CA ARG A 5 55.59 -7.82 -15.39
C ARG A 5 55.44 -6.73 -14.33
N ALA A 6 54.24 -6.18 -14.21
CA ALA A 6 53.92 -5.34 -13.07
C ALA A 6 53.97 -6.21 -11.80
N GLU A 7 54.55 -5.67 -10.74
CA GLU A 7 54.59 -6.31 -9.43
C GLU A 7 53.17 -6.33 -8.85
N ALA A 8 52.46 -7.42 -9.07
CA ALA A 8 51.33 -7.78 -8.22
C ALA A 8 51.92 -8.31 -6.91
N GLU A 9 51.48 -7.74 -5.78
CA GLU A 9 51.84 -8.25 -4.44
C GLU A 9 51.55 -9.74 -4.38
N GLY A 10 52.59 -10.55 -4.16
CA GLY A 10 52.49 -12.00 -4.29
C GLY A 10 51.55 -12.59 -3.26
N ALA A 11 50.66 -13.48 -3.70
CA ALA A 11 50.03 -14.43 -2.79
C ALA A 11 51.15 -15.24 -2.11
N LYS A 12 51.13 -15.28 -0.78
CA LYS A 12 52.17 -15.95 -0.01
C LYS A 12 51.94 -17.45 -0.01
N ASP A 13 52.99 -18.22 -0.29
CA ASP A 13 52.91 -19.68 -0.27
C ASP A 13 52.81 -20.18 1.18
N VAL A 14 51.73 -20.92 1.47
CA VAL A 14 51.44 -21.52 2.78
C VAL A 14 51.41 -23.04 2.64
N TYR A 15 52.22 -23.74 3.43
CA TYR A 15 52.30 -25.20 3.45
C TYR A 15 51.83 -25.77 4.79
N ILE A 16 51.15 -26.93 4.79
CA ILE A 16 50.87 -27.66 6.03
C ILE A 16 52.10 -28.53 6.33
N ARG A 17 52.76 -28.29 7.47
CA ARG A 17 53.93 -29.06 7.91
C ARG A 17 53.56 -30.19 8.86
N GLU A 18 52.68 -29.94 9.83
CA GLU A 18 52.20 -30.98 10.76
C GLU A 18 50.70 -30.84 11.03
N ALA A 19 50.04 -31.97 11.32
CA ALA A 19 48.66 -32.02 11.80
C ALA A 19 48.60 -32.81 13.11
N HIS A 20 48.18 -32.16 14.19
CA HIS A 20 47.94 -32.79 15.49
C HIS A 20 46.44 -32.90 15.75
N ILE A 21 45.96 -34.13 15.87
CA ILE A 21 44.56 -34.50 16.03
C ILE A 21 44.33 -34.88 17.49
N ASP A 22 43.67 -33.99 18.25
CA ASP A 22 43.31 -34.29 19.63
C ASP A 22 42.09 -35.22 19.68
N GLY A 23 41.10 -34.99 18.81
CA GLY A 23 39.97 -35.91 18.61
C GLY A 23 39.15 -35.56 17.36
N PHE A 24 39.03 -36.50 16.42
CA PHE A 24 38.20 -36.36 15.21
C PHE A 24 37.82 -37.74 14.64
N GLY A 25 36.54 -38.11 14.74
CA GLY A 25 36.04 -39.43 14.36
C GLY A 25 36.76 -40.56 15.09
N ALA A 26 37.38 -41.47 14.33
CA ALA A 26 38.19 -42.57 14.85
C ALA A 26 39.66 -42.18 15.18
N LEU A 27 40.07 -40.94 14.92
CA LEU A 27 41.42 -40.46 15.18
C LEU A 27 41.45 -39.72 16.54
N ASN A 28 42.31 -40.16 17.46
CA ASN A 28 42.55 -39.54 18.78
C ASN A 28 44.06 -39.55 19.04
N GLY A 29 44.61 -38.44 19.52
CA GLY A 29 45.99 -38.31 19.98
C GLY A 29 47.05 -38.59 18.91
N ARG A 30 46.77 -38.30 17.63
CA ARG A 30 47.70 -38.60 16.52
C ARG A 30 48.35 -37.34 15.97
N THR A 31 49.64 -37.45 15.65
CA THR A 31 50.40 -36.43 14.92
C THR A 31 50.83 -37.00 13.56
N CYS A 32 50.71 -36.21 12.51
CA CYS A 32 51.18 -36.52 11.16
C CYS A 32 52.05 -35.37 10.65
N SER A 33 53.31 -35.62 10.31
CA SER A 33 54.18 -34.65 9.63
C SER A 33 54.13 -34.83 8.10
N PHE A 34 54.39 -33.74 7.39
CA PHE A 34 54.29 -33.60 5.94
C PHE A 34 55.60 -32.98 5.41
N ASP A 35 56.73 -33.59 5.73
CA ASP A 35 58.07 -33.03 5.51
C ASP A 35 58.57 -33.10 4.04
N ALA A 36 57.66 -33.26 3.07
CA ALA A 36 57.97 -33.41 1.66
C ALA A 36 56.95 -32.66 0.76
N PRO A 37 57.39 -32.07 -0.38
CA PRO A 37 56.50 -31.38 -1.33
C PRO A 37 55.35 -32.23 -1.87
N VAL A 38 55.49 -33.56 -1.82
CA VAL A 38 54.44 -34.53 -2.12
C VAL A 38 54.45 -35.57 -1.00
N THR A 39 53.37 -35.63 -0.21
CA THR A 39 53.20 -36.65 0.85
C THR A 39 52.10 -37.64 0.47
N VAL A 40 52.40 -38.94 0.55
CA VAL A 40 51.47 -40.02 0.21
C VAL A 40 51.00 -40.73 1.48
N VAL A 41 49.72 -40.55 1.84
CA VAL A 41 49.11 -41.23 3.00
C VAL A 41 48.48 -42.56 2.54
N TYR A 42 49.07 -43.68 2.96
CA TYR A 42 48.62 -45.02 2.61
C TYR A 42 48.36 -45.90 3.85
N GLY A 43 47.70 -47.04 3.64
CA GLY A 43 47.32 -47.97 4.70
C GLY A 43 46.04 -48.74 4.36
N PRO A 44 45.57 -49.65 5.24
CA PRO A 44 44.34 -50.42 5.03
C PRO A 44 43.10 -49.56 4.78
N ASN A 45 42.04 -50.17 4.25
CA ASN A 45 40.71 -49.55 4.30
C ASN A 45 40.32 -49.30 5.77
N GLU A 46 39.49 -48.29 6.01
CA GLU A 46 39.05 -47.87 7.35
C GLU A 46 40.15 -47.35 8.31
N ALA A 47 41.43 -47.38 7.93
CA ALA A 47 42.56 -46.85 8.71
C ALA A 47 42.57 -45.30 8.90
N GLY A 48 41.46 -44.61 8.65
CA GLY A 48 41.30 -43.18 8.92
C GLY A 48 41.83 -42.22 7.84
N LYS A 49 42.27 -42.70 6.67
CA LYS A 49 42.83 -41.85 5.59
C LYS A 49 41.87 -40.72 5.17
N SER A 50 40.62 -41.06 4.84
CA SER A 50 39.58 -40.06 4.50
C SER A 50 39.17 -39.20 5.70
N THR A 51 39.32 -39.73 6.92
CA THR A 51 39.06 -39.00 8.17
C THR A 51 40.13 -37.92 8.42
N LEU A 52 41.39 -38.18 8.09
CA LEU A 52 42.48 -37.19 8.12
C LEU A 52 42.24 -36.06 7.11
N LEU A 53 41.78 -36.38 5.89
CA LEU A 53 41.42 -35.35 4.90
C LEU A 53 40.24 -34.48 5.37
N ARG A 54 39.20 -35.09 5.97
CA ARG A 54 38.09 -34.35 6.60
C ARG A 54 38.56 -33.48 7.76
N PHE A 55 39.46 -33.98 8.60
CA PHE A 55 40.05 -33.22 9.71
C PHE A 55 40.74 -31.94 9.22
N ILE A 56 41.60 -32.05 8.21
CA ILE A 56 42.27 -30.89 7.60
C ILE A 56 41.24 -29.92 7.02
N ARG A 57 40.26 -30.42 6.24
CA ARG A 57 39.15 -29.58 5.72
C ARG A 57 38.41 -28.85 6.85
N SER A 58 38.14 -29.51 7.99
CA SER A 58 37.44 -28.89 9.11
C SER A 58 38.27 -27.86 9.89
N LEU A 59 39.59 -28.07 10.03
CA LEU A 59 40.47 -27.05 10.60
C LEU A 59 40.56 -25.80 9.71
N LEU A 60 40.50 -25.94 8.39
CA LEU A 60 40.49 -24.81 7.44
C LEU A 60 39.13 -24.10 7.33
N TYR A 61 38.04 -24.84 7.09
CA TYR A 61 36.73 -24.24 6.74
C TYR A 61 35.65 -24.33 7.83
N GLY A 62 35.73 -25.34 8.70
CA GLY A 62 34.86 -25.49 9.86
C GLY A 62 34.30 -26.90 10.01
N PHE A 63 33.70 -27.17 11.16
CA PHE A 63 32.98 -28.43 11.36
C PHE A 63 31.63 -28.39 10.64
N ALA A 64 31.30 -29.46 9.93
CA ALA A 64 30.01 -29.59 9.26
C ALA A 64 28.82 -29.48 10.26
N ASN A 65 27.63 -29.15 9.75
CA ASN A 65 26.44 -28.96 10.58
C ASN A 65 26.03 -30.26 11.30
N ARG A 66 25.34 -30.17 12.44
CA ARG A 66 24.87 -31.32 13.24
C ARG A 66 23.98 -32.30 12.46
N GLY A 67 23.33 -31.85 11.38
CA GLY A 67 22.56 -32.70 10.47
C GLY A 67 23.39 -33.62 9.57
N GLN A 68 24.72 -33.48 9.54
CA GLN A 68 25.65 -34.32 8.76
C GLN A 68 26.68 -34.99 9.68
N PRO A 69 26.27 -35.95 10.55
CA PRO A 69 27.15 -36.53 11.57
C PRO A 69 28.40 -37.21 10.98
N ALA A 70 28.31 -37.78 9.77
CA ALA A 70 29.43 -38.44 9.10
C ALA A 70 30.52 -37.45 8.61
N GLU A 71 30.16 -36.23 8.22
CA GLU A 71 31.14 -35.19 7.88
C GLU A 71 31.67 -34.47 9.13
N ARG A 72 30.78 -34.24 10.11
CA ARG A 72 31.12 -33.55 11.36
C ARG A 72 32.06 -34.36 12.27
N ALA A 73 32.05 -35.69 12.15
CA ALA A 73 33.04 -36.62 12.71
C ALA A 73 33.41 -36.35 14.20
N GLU A 74 32.40 -36.38 15.09
CA GLU A 74 32.65 -36.26 16.53
C GLU A 74 33.56 -37.42 17.05
N PRO A 75 34.39 -37.19 18.09
CA PRO A 75 35.41 -38.15 18.50
C PRO A 75 34.80 -39.39 19.16
N VAL A 76 35.02 -40.57 18.58
CA VAL A 76 34.44 -41.84 19.05
C VAL A 76 35.28 -42.46 20.18
N TYR A 77 36.60 -42.25 20.17
CA TYR A 77 37.54 -42.80 21.15
C TYR A 77 38.00 -41.78 22.20
N GLY A 78 37.25 -40.68 22.40
CA GLY A 78 37.63 -39.57 23.27
C GLY A 78 38.55 -38.54 22.60
N GLY A 79 39.03 -37.57 23.39
CA GLY A 79 39.78 -36.40 22.92
C GLY A 79 38.90 -35.15 22.75
N ARG A 80 39.52 -33.96 22.72
CA ARG A 80 38.81 -32.69 22.47
C ARG A 80 38.48 -32.59 20.98
N HIS A 81 37.22 -32.31 20.64
CA HIS A 81 36.80 -32.33 19.23
C HIS A 81 37.44 -31.18 18.44
N GLY A 82 38.45 -31.52 17.63
CA GLY A 82 39.32 -30.59 16.94
C GLY A 82 40.80 -30.95 17.08
N GLY A 83 41.65 -29.93 16.95
CA GLY A 83 43.10 -30.04 17.01
C GLY A 83 43.77 -28.83 16.39
N ARG A 84 45.01 -29.02 15.92
CA ARG A 84 45.83 -27.93 15.35
C ARG A 84 46.64 -28.36 14.12
N LEU A 85 46.83 -27.42 13.19
CA LEU A 85 47.79 -27.53 12.08
C LEU A 85 48.99 -26.64 12.36
N VAL A 86 50.20 -27.15 12.11
CA VAL A 86 51.41 -26.33 11.96
C VAL A 86 51.54 -25.99 10.48
N LEU A 87 51.50 -24.70 10.18
CA LEU A 87 51.60 -24.12 8.84
C LEU A 87 52.95 -23.42 8.69
N LEU A 88 53.51 -23.43 7.48
CA LEU A 88 54.72 -22.70 7.12
C LEU A 88 54.36 -21.60 6.11
N GLU A 89 54.49 -20.33 6.49
CA GLU A 89 54.28 -19.14 5.64
C GLU A 89 55.63 -18.43 5.44
N GLU A 90 56.16 -18.38 4.22
CA GLU A 90 57.46 -17.74 3.90
C GLU A 90 58.64 -18.21 4.78
N GLY A 91 58.59 -19.44 5.30
CA GLY A 91 59.59 -20.01 6.20
C GLY A 91 59.35 -19.78 7.70
N ARG A 92 58.24 -19.13 8.09
CA ARG A 92 57.81 -18.94 9.47
C ARG A 92 56.76 -19.97 9.89
N GLU A 93 56.82 -20.44 11.13
CA GLU A 93 55.82 -21.36 11.68
C GLU A 93 54.59 -20.62 12.25
N LEU A 94 53.40 -21.03 11.83
CA LEU A 94 52.11 -20.57 12.36
C LEU A 94 51.30 -21.78 12.83
N VAL A 95 50.68 -21.68 14.01
CA VAL A 95 49.81 -22.75 14.52
C VAL A 95 48.36 -22.33 14.40
N LEU A 96 47.58 -23.05 13.59
CA LEU A 96 46.13 -22.87 13.43
C LEU A 96 45.40 -23.88 14.32
N GLU A 97 44.75 -23.41 15.38
CA GLU A 97 43.93 -24.23 16.28
C GLU A 97 42.43 -24.00 16.06
N ARG A 98 41.64 -25.09 16.02
CA ARG A 98 40.18 -25.00 15.96
C ARG A 98 39.53 -26.18 16.67
N TYR A 99 38.57 -25.85 17.54
CA TYR A 99 37.81 -26.82 18.34
C TYR A 99 36.31 -26.53 18.30
N ALA A 100 35.50 -27.60 18.31
CA ALA A 100 34.05 -27.50 18.13
C ALA A 100 33.28 -27.02 19.38
N ASP A 101 33.98 -26.82 20.51
CA ASP A 101 33.44 -26.32 21.78
C ASP A 101 33.51 -24.79 21.91
N ILE A 102 34.21 -24.10 21.00
CA ILE A 102 34.33 -22.63 20.98
C ILE A 102 33.02 -22.01 20.47
N PRO A 103 32.29 -21.18 21.25
CA PRO A 103 30.98 -20.68 20.83
C PRO A 103 31.07 -19.58 19.76
N VAL A 104 30.70 -19.93 18.51
CA VAL A 104 30.68 -18.98 17.39
C VAL A 104 29.51 -18.00 17.52
N ARG A 105 29.79 -16.77 17.96
CA ARG A 105 28.86 -15.63 17.82
C ARG A 105 28.84 -15.17 16.35
N ARG A 106 27.75 -14.56 15.87
CA ARG A 106 27.69 -13.98 14.51
C ARG A 106 28.81 -12.95 14.34
N GLY A 107 29.76 -13.23 13.44
CA GLY A 107 30.95 -12.39 13.21
C GLY A 107 32.07 -12.54 14.24
N GLY A 108 31.98 -13.49 15.17
CA GLY A 108 33.06 -13.82 16.11
C GLY A 108 34.13 -14.73 15.51
N ALA A 109 35.28 -14.82 16.19
CA ALA A 109 36.36 -15.71 15.79
C ALA A 109 35.96 -17.20 15.83
N VAL A 110 36.52 -17.97 14.91
CA VAL A 110 36.22 -19.40 14.65
C VAL A 110 37.46 -20.29 14.68
N ALA A 111 38.65 -19.69 14.76
CA ALA A 111 39.93 -20.36 14.93
C ALA A 111 40.88 -19.42 15.68
N ILE A 112 41.92 -19.99 16.27
CA ILE A 112 43.02 -19.25 16.89
C ILE A 112 44.24 -19.47 16.00
N LEU A 113 44.85 -18.38 15.53
CA LEU A 113 46.13 -18.41 14.83
C LEU A 113 47.21 -17.92 15.79
N ARG A 114 48.22 -18.74 16.06
CA ARG A 114 49.36 -18.41 16.91
C ARG A 114 50.63 -18.25 16.07
N ASP A 115 51.37 -17.17 16.30
CA ASP A 115 52.66 -16.92 15.62
C ASP A 115 53.87 -17.47 16.38
N GLU A 116 55.06 -17.38 15.77
CA GLU A 116 56.35 -17.78 16.36
C GLU A 116 56.69 -17.04 17.66
N SER A 117 56.09 -15.87 17.92
CA SER A 117 56.25 -15.12 19.17
C SER A 117 55.30 -15.60 20.28
N GLY A 118 54.43 -16.57 19.98
CA GLY A 118 53.40 -17.08 20.88
C GLY A 118 52.14 -16.22 20.97
N THR A 119 51.98 -15.22 20.10
CA THR A 119 50.83 -14.31 20.10
C THR A 119 49.58 -15.02 19.59
N GLU A 120 48.53 -15.12 20.41
CA GLU A 120 47.24 -15.69 19.97
C GLU A 120 46.37 -14.63 19.29
N LEU A 121 46.04 -14.86 18.02
CA LEU A 121 45.13 -14.04 17.22
C LEU A 121 43.84 -14.82 16.94
N PRO A 122 42.71 -14.49 17.60
CA PRO A 122 41.42 -15.08 17.28
C PRO A 122 40.90 -14.53 15.95
N VAL A 123 40.77 -15.39 14.93
CA VAL A 123 40.42 -15.00 13.54
C VAL A 123 39.02 -15.46 13.12
N THR A 124 38.32 -14.64 12.33
CA THR A 124 37.06 -15.01 11.68
C THR A 124 37.30 -15.86 10.43
N GLN A 125 36.26 -16.54 9.91
CA GLN A 125 36.39 -17.41 8.74
C GLN A 125 36.80 -16.63 7.48
N ALA A 126 36.23 -15.43 7.29
CA ALA A 126 36.55 -14.58 6.14
C ALA A 126 37.99 -14.02 6.20
N GLU A 127 38.51 -13.74 7.40
CA GLU A 127 39.91 -13.35 7.58
C GLU A 127 40.86 -14.51 7.33
N LEU A 128 40.52 -15.71 7.81
CA LEU A 128 41.29 -16.93 7.57
C LEU A 128 41.35 -17.26 6.06
N GLU A 129 40.21 -17.22 5.38
CA GLU A 129 40.12 -17.45 3.93
C GLU A 129 40.94 -16.42 3.16
N ARG A 130 40.79 -15.13 3.47
CA ARG A 130 41.53 -14.06 2.78
C ARG A 130 43.04 -14.08 3.06
N ARG A 131 43.46 -14.40 4.30
CA ARG A 131 44.87 -14.30 4.72
C ARG A 131 45.69 -15.54 4.41
N LEU A 132 45.15 -16.74 4.64
CA LEU A 132 45.91 -18.00 4.51
C LEU A 132 45.44 -18.90 3.36
N LEU A 133 44.25 -18.68 2.81
CA LEU A 133 43.66 -19.54 1.76
C LEU A 133 43.41 -18.78 0.44
N GLY A 134 44.00 -17.60 0.26
CA GLY A 134 43.94 -16.82 -0.99
C GLY A 134 42.53 -16.35 -1.40
N GLY A 135 41.56 -16.37 -0.48
CA GLY A 135 40.14 -16.08 -0.78
C GLY A 135 39.37 -17.25 -1.40
N VAL A 136 39.92 -18.47 -1.36
CA VAL A 136 39.22 -19.70 -1.77
C VAL A 136 38.21 -20.09 -0.68
N SER A 137 36.95 -20.28 -1.07
CA SER A 137 35.89 -20.75 -0.18
C SER A 137 35.85 -22.27 -0.08
N GLU A 138 35.22 -22.82 0.97
CA GLU A 138 35.12 -24.28 1.17
C GLU A 138 34.59 -25.02 -0.07
N ARG A 139 33.53 -24.49 -0.70
CA ARG A 139 32.92 -25.07 -1.90
C ARG A 139 33.92 -25.15 -3.05
N LEU A 140 34.68 -24.08 -3.30
CA LEU A 140 35.72 -24.07 -4.32
C LEU A 140 36.89 -24.98 -3.97
N PHE A 141 37.27 -25.08 -2.69
CA PHE A 141 38.32 -25.98 -2.23
C PHE A 141 37.97 -27.46 -2.45
N ARG A 142 36.74 -27.87 -2.11
CA ARG A 142 36.22 -29.22 -2.40
C ARG A 142 36.13 -29.49 -3.92
N GLN A 143 35.87 -28.46 -4.74
CA GLN A 143 35.71 -28.60 -6.19
C GLN A 143 37.02 -28.57 -7.00
N LEU A 144 38.06 -27.87 -6.54
CA LEU A 144 39.28 -27.62 -7.33
C LEU A 144 40.56 -28.25 -6.74
N PHE A 145 40.69 -28.30 -5.41
CA PHE A 145 41.98 -28.59 -4.75
C PHE A 145 42.03 -29.95 -4.05
N ALA A 146 40.89 -30.55 -3.71
CA ALA A 146 40.83 -31.82 -2.99
C ALA A 146 39.82 -32.76 -3.65
N VAL A 147 40.28 -33.56 -4.61
CA VAL A 147 39.43 -34.47 -5.39
C VAL A 147 39.29 -35.83 -4.68
N THR A 148 38.13 -36.09 -4.06
CA THR A 148 37.71 -37.47 -3.80
C THR A 148 37.08 -38.10 -5.05
N LEU A 149 36.92 -39.43 -5.06
CA LEU A 149 36.41 -40.17 -6.22
C LEU A 149 34.98 -39.73 -6.63
N ASP A 150 34.17 -39.37 -5.64
CA ASP A 150 32.78 -38.92 -5.82
C ASP A 150 32.73 -37.45 -6.31
N GLU A 151 33.55 -36.57 -5.74
CA GLU A 151 33.69 -35.15 -6.18
C GLU A 151 34.20 -35.05 -7.64
N LEU A 152 34.95 -36.05 -8.12
CA LEU A 152 35.41 -36.16 -9.52
C LEU A 152 34.26 -36.38 -10.52
N GLN A 153 33.11 -36.91 -10.09
CA GLN A 153 31.94 -37.07 -10.96
C GLN A 153 31.13 -35.78 -11.08
N GLU A 154 30.95 -35.03 -9.99
CA GLU A 154 30.23 -33.74 -9.98
C GLU A 154 30.90 -32.70 -10.90
N LEU A 155 32.23 -32.69 -10.94
CA LEU A 155 33.05 -31.83 -11.80
C LEU A 155 32.66 -31.84 -13.30
N ARG A 156 32.06 -32.93 -13.81
CA ARG A 156 31.61 -33.01 -15.21
C ARG A 156 30.30 -32.27 -15.50
N SER A 157 29.57 -31.86 -14.46
CA SER A 157 28.25 -31.20 -14.59
C SER A 157 28.29 -29.67 -14.56
N ILE A 158 29.41 -29.06 -14.15
CA ILE A 158 29.56 -27.61 -13.92
C ILE A 158 30.48 -26.97 -14.98
N ALA A 159 30.30 -27.37 -16.24
CA ALA A 159 30.97 -26.74 -17.37
C ALA A 159 30.17 -25.50 -17.83
N GLY A 160 30.76 -24.31 -17.69
CA GLY A 160 30.10 -23.06 -18.09
C GLY A 160 30.79 -21.82 -17.51
N GLU A 161 30.20 -21.25 -16.46
CA GLU A 161 30.43 -19.84 -16.11
C GLU A 161 31.16 -19.62 -14.77
N GLU A 162 30.87 -20.42 -13.72
CA GLU A 162 31.47 -20.20 -12.38
C GLU A 162 32.98 -20.50 -12.35
N VAL A 163 33.39 -21.65 -12.91
CA VAL A 163 34.80 -22.08 -12.94
C VAL A 163 35.66 -21.17 -13.82
N GLY A 164 35.12 -20.74 -14.97
CA GLY A 164 35.79 -19.83 -15.88
C GLY A 164 36.09 -18.48 -15.22
N ASN A 165 35.07 -17.86 -14.62
CA ASN A 165 35.23 -16.59 -13.93
C ASN A 165 36.29 -16.67 -12.81
N TYR A 166 36.29 -17.72 -11.98
CA TYR A 166 37.25 -17.81 -10.87
C TYR A 166 38.70 -18.05 -11.35
N LEU A 167 38.92 -18.82 -12.43
CA LEU A 167 40.24 -18.94 -13.06
C LEU A 167 40.74 -17.59 -13.62
N TYR A 168 39.85 -16.78 -14.21
CA TYR A 168 40.21 -15.41 -14.62
C TYR A 168 40.52 -14.49 -13.43
N HIS A 169 39.81 -14.62 -12.31
CA HIS A 169 40.11 -13.87 -11.08
C HIS A 169 41.45 -14.27 -10.44
N ALA A 170 41.80 -15.57 -10.45
CA ALA A 170 43.04 -16.06 -9.86
C ALA A 170 44.30 -15.75 -10.72
N GLY A 171 44.14 -15.63 -12.04
CA GLY A 171 45.25 -15.40 -12.97
C GLY A 171 45.54 -13.94 -13.35
N MET A 172 44.59 -13.01 -13.16
CA MET A 172 44.74 -11.60 -13.55
C MET A 172 44.30 -10.62 -12.46
N ALA A 173 45.25 -9.81 -11.98
CA ALA A 173 45.00 -8.61 -11.20
C ALA A 173 44.16 -7.61 -12.03
N GLY A 174 42.84 -7.71 -11.91
CA GLY A 174 41.88 -6.98 -12.75
C GLY A 174 40.56 -7.71 -13.01
N GLY A 175 40.44 -9.01 -12.71
CA GLY A 175 39.23 -9.79 -13.00
C GLY A 175 37.92 -9.19 -12.48
N ALA A 176 37.93 -8.54 -11.30
CA ALA A 176 36.74 -7.86 -10.76
C ALA A 176 36.26 -6.68 -11.64
N ALA A 177 37.17 -5.94 -12.26
CA ALA A 177 36.84 -4.88 -13.21
C ALA A 177 36.29 -5.47 -14.52
N LEU A 178 36.78 -6.64 -14.95
CA LEU A 178 36.26 -7.35 -16.12
C LEU A 178 34.82 -7.83 -15.88
N THR A 179 34.50 -8.43 -14.73
CA THR A 179 33.13 -8.83 -14.39
C THR A 179 32.19 -7.64 -14.27
N ALA A 180 32.66 -6.51 -13.73
CA ALA A 180 31.89 -5.26 -13.67
C ALA A 180 31.64 -4.65 -15.07
N ALA A 181 32.64 -4.70 -15.95
CA ALA A 181 32.50 -4.29 -17.34
C ALA A 181 31.53 -5.19 -18.10
N SER A 182 31.64 -6.52 -17.98
CA SER A 182 30.69 -7.47 -18.58
C SER A 182 29.26 -7.24 -18.11
N LYS A 183 29.02 -7.04 -16.80
CA LYS A 183 27.67 -6.72 -16.29
C LYS A 183 27.14 -5.37 -16.80
N THR A 184 28.01 -4.38 -16.96
CA THR A 184 27.62 -3.08 -17.54
C THR A 184 27.25 -3.24 -19.01
N LEU A 185 28.05 -3.99 -19.79
CA LEU A 185 27.78 -4.31 -21.18
C LEU A 185 26.51 -5.14 -21.36
N GLU A 186 26.27 -6.16 -20.53
CA GLU A 186 25.01 -6.91 -20.50
C GLU A 186 23.83 -5.99 -20.22
N ALA A 187 23.94 -5.08 -19.24
CA ALA A 187 22.87 -4.13 -18.93
C ALA A 187 22.61 -3.11 -20.05
N GLU A 188 23.62 -2.74 -20.85
CA GLU A 188 23.46 -1.90 -22.03
C GLU A 188 22.88 -2.67 -23.23
N MET A 189 23.36 -3.89 -23.47
CA MET A 189 22.78 -4.81 -24.46
C MET A 189 21.30 -5.08 -24.15
N ASP A 190 20.97 -5.34 -22.88
CA ASP A 190 19.60 -5.52 -22.40
C ASP A 190 18.71 -4.30 -22.67
N LYS A 191 19.23 -3.08 -22.49
CA LYS A 191 18.49 -1.83 -22.81
C LYS A 191 18.23 -1.68 -24.31
N LEU A 192 19.18 -2.10 -25.14
CA LEU A 192 19.10 -2.00 -26.60
C LEU A 192 18.17 -3.07 -27.19
N PHE A 193 18.27 -4.32 -26.73
CA PHE A 193 17.53 -5.45 -27.29
C PHE A 193 17.28 -6.58 -26.27
N LYS A 194 16.01 -7.01 -26.12
CA LYS A 194 15.64 -8.26 -25.44
C LYS A 194 14.83 -9.17 -26.36
N PRO A 195 15.19 -10.45 -26.53
CA PRO A 195 14.51 -11.37 -27.45
C PRO A 195 13.00 -11.57 -27.21
N LYS A 196 12.51 -11.25 -26.00
CA LYS A 196 11.09 -11.32 -25.60
C LYS A 196 10.64 -10.08 -24.81
N GLY A 197 11.42 -9.01 -24.80
CA GLY A 197 11.18 -7.84 -23.96
C GLY A 197 10.78 -6.61 -24.76
N ALA A 198 9.71 -5.94 -24.35
CA ALA A 198 9.21 -4.70 -24.94
C ALA A 198 10.07 -3.48 -24.56
N LEU A 199 11.36 -3.49 -24.91
CA LEU A 199 12.24 -2.33 -24.77
C LEU A 199 12.28 -1.53 -26.08
N PRO A 200 12.17 -0.19 -26.06
CA PRO A 200 11.72 0.56 -27.23
C PRO A 200 12.83 1.04 -28.16
N GLY A 201 14.10 0.77 -27.87
CA GLY A 201 15.25 1.27 -28.64
C GLY A 201 15.37 0.62 -30.03
N LEU A 202 16.01 -0.56 -30.08
CA LEU A 202 16.25 -1.25 -31.35
C LEU A 202 14.94 -1.67 -32.05
N ASN A 203 13.91 -2.03 -31.28
CA ASN A 203 12.61 -2.43 -31.85
C ASN A 203 11.93 -1.28 -32.61
N ARG A 204 12.08 -0.03 -32.15
CA ARG A 204 11.58 1.15 -32.86
C ARG A 204 12.39 1.43 -34.11
N VAL A 205 13.73 1.44 -34.01
CA VAL A 205 14.60 1.61 -35.19
C VAL A 205 14.35 0.52 -36.25
N MET A 206 14.11 -0.73 -35.84
CA MET A 206 13.73 -1.83 -36.75
C MET A 206 12.33 -1.68 -37.34
N ALA A 207 11.38 -1.05 -36.64
CA ALA A 207 10.07 -0.69 -37.18
C ALA A 207 10.21 0.47 -38.19
N ASP A 208 10.93 1.53 -37.83
CA ASP A 208 11.20 2.70 -38.66
C ASP A 208 11.94 2.29 -39.95
N ILE A 209 12.92 1.38 -39.87
CA ILE A 209 13.61 0.81 -41.05
C ILE A 209 12.63 0.03 -41.94
N ARG A 210 11.75 -0.80 -41.37
CA ARG A 210 10.73 -1.54 -42.15
C ARG A 210 9.71 -0.61 -42.79
N GLU A 211 9.33 0.47 -42.11
CA GLU A 211 8.44 1.50 -42.64
C GLU A 211 9.11 2.28 -43.78
N LEU A 212 10.37 2.68 -43.62
CA LEU A 212 11.17 3.31 -44.67
C LEU A 212 11.41 2.37 -45.87
N GLU A 213 11.74 1.10 -45.64
CA GLU A 213 11.88 0.10 -46.71
C GLU A 213 10.58 -0.17 -47.46
N THR A 214 9.43 -0.12 -46.77
CA THR A 214 8.12 -0.27 -47.41
C THR A 214 7.67 1.01 -48.11
N ALA A 215 8.02 2.19 -47.61
CA ALA A 215 7.85 3.46 -48.32
C ALA A 215 8.72 3.53 -49.59
N ILE A 216 10.00 3.14 -49.50
CA ILE A 216 10.90 3.02 -50.66
C ILE A 216 10.38 1.97 -51.64
N ARG A 217 9.90 0.80 -51.17
CA ARG A 217 9.28 -0.20 -52.07
C ARG A 217 7.98 0.29 -52.71
N ARG A 218 7.15 1.08 -52.02
CA ARG A 218 5.94 1.69 -52.62
C ARG A 218 6.31 2.76 -53.66
N SER A 219 7.33 3.58 -53.38
CA SER A 219 7.87 4.56 -54.32
C SER A 219 8.41 3.88 -55.58
N ARG A 220 9.22 2.81 -55.42
CA ARG A 220 9.74 2.01 -56.54
C ARG A 220 8.68 1.18 -57.25
N ALA A 221 7.63 0.76 -56.55
CA ALA A 221 6.47 0.10 -57.18
C ALA A 221 5.68 1.04 -58.09
N GLY A 222 5.89 2.36 -58.01
CA GLY A 222 5.41 3.33 -58.99
C GLY A 222 6.24 3.36 -60.28
N GLU A 223 7.53 2.97 -60.24
CA GLU A 223 8.42 2.98 -61.41
C GLU A 223 8.00 1.95 -62.47
N GLY A 224 7.42 0.81 -62.05
CA GLY A 224 6.90 -0.21 -62.95
C GLY A 224 5.73 0.30 -63.82
N PRO A 225 4.58 0.68 -63.21
CA PRO A 225 3.44 1.25 -63.94
C PRO A 225 3.78 2.54 -64.68
N TYR A 226 4.73 3.35 -64.19
CA TYR A 226 5.21 4.53 -64.90
C TYR A 226 5.98 4.15 -66.18
N ASN A 227 6.92 3.21 -66.11
CA ASN A 227 7.67 2.75 -67.28
C ASN A 227 6.76 1.99 -68.27
N GLU A 228 5.81 1.20 -67.78
CA GLU A 228 4.77 0.57 -68.61
C GLU A 228 3.92 1.62 -69.33
N ALA A 229 3.44 2.65 -68.63
CA ALA A 229 2.67 3.74 -69.23
C ALA A 229 3.50 4.59 -70.22
N VAL A 230 4.80 4.79 -69.98
CA VAL A 230 5.70 5.47 -70.93
C VAL A 230 5.90 4.62 -72.20
N LEU A 231 6.13 3.31 -72.07
CA LEU A 231 6.25 2.40 -73.21
C LEU A 231 4.94 2.26 -73.99
N GLU A 232 3.80 2.23 -73.30
CA GLU A 232 2.46 2.24 -73.90
C GLU A 232 2.20 3.56 -74.64
N MET A 233 2.55 4.70 -74.03
CA MET A 233 2.45 6.02 -74.68
C MET A 233 3.31 6.09 -75.94
N GLU A 234 4.58 5.65 -75.90
CA GLU A 234 5.43 5.60 -77.09
C GLU A 234 4.88 4.66 -78.19
N ALA A 235 4.27 3.54 -77.82
CA ALA A 235 3.66 2.60 -78.76
C ALA A 235 2.41 3.21 -79.41
N LEU A 236 1.54 3.82 -78.60
CA LEU A 236 0.33 4.51 -79.05
C LEU A 236 0.65 5.74 -79.90
N GLU A 237 1.72 6.48 -79.61
CA GLU A 237 2.17 7.58 -80.47
C GLU A 237 2.65 7.08 -81.83
N LYS A 238 3.43 5.99 -81.87
CA LYS A 238 3.87 5.34 -83.13
C LYS A 238 2.67 4.84 -83.94
N GLU A 239 1.69 4.22 -83.29
CA GLU A 239 0.45 3.76 -83.93
C GLU A 239 -0.39 4.94 -84.46
N ARG A 240 -0.56 6.00 -83.65
CA ARG A 240 -1.27 7.23 -84.05
C ARG A 240 -0.64 7.85 -85.30
N LEU A 241 0.69 7.93 -85.34
CA LEU A 241 1.45 8.52 -86.45
C LEU A 241 1.36 7.65 -87.72
N GLU A 242 1.33 6.31 -87.58
CA GLU A 242 1.09 5.42 -88.72
C GLU A 242 -0.35 5.53 -89.25
N ILE A 243 -1.35 5.63 -88.35
CA ILE A 243 -2.76 5.85 -88.71
C ILE A 243 -2.92 7.20 -89.41
N GLU A 244 -2.35 8.28 -88.87
CA GLU A 244 -2.34 9.62 -89.47
C GLU A 244 -1.73 9.60 -90.87
N ARG A 245 -0.65 8.82 -91.09
CA ARG A 245 -0.04 8.66 -92.43
C ARG A 245 -0.93 7.89 -93.41
N ARG A 246 -1.66 6.86 -92.95
CA ARG A 246 -2.49 5.98 -93.81
C ARG A 246 -3.91 6.52 -94.06
N LEU A 247 -4.41 7.40 -93.19
CA LEU A 247 -5.76 7.96 -93.26
C LEU A 247 -6.03 8.77 -94.56
N PRO A 248 -5.11 9.59 -95.09
CA PRO A 248 -5.30 10.30 -96.36
C PRO A 248 -5.47 9.35 -97.55
N GLU A 249 -4.71 8.25 -97.60
CA GLU A 249 -4.78 7.25 -98.67
C GLU A 249 -6.13 6.52 -98.63
N ARG A 250 -6.53 6.02 -97.45
CA ARG A 250 -7.85 5.38 -97.28
C ARG A 250 -9.02 6.34 -97.54
N ARG A 251 -8.88 7.63 -97.23
CA ARG A 251 -9.88 8.66 -97.59
C ARG A 251 -9.98 8.85 -99.10
N ARG A 252 -8.85 8.87 -99.84
CA ARG A 252 -8.81 8.94 -101.31
C ARG A 252 -9.44 7.71 -101.96
N GLU A 253 -9.07 6.51 -101.51
CA GLU A 253 -9.68 5.25 -101.98
C GLU A 253 -11.19 5.24 -101.75
N ALA A 254 -11.64 5.57 -100.53
CA ALA A 254 -13.07 5.60 -100.21
C ALA A 254 -13.83 6.68 -101.00
N ALA A 255 -13.21 7.81 -101.32
CA ALA A 255 -13.79 8.82 -102.19
C ALA A 255 -13.90 8.33 -103.65
N ALA A 256 -12.88 7.66 -104.17
CA ALA A 256 -12.91 7.07 -105.51
C ALA A 256 -13.99 5.98 -105.64
N VAL A 257 -14.12 5.09 -104.64
CA VAL A 257 -15.16 4.05 -104.61
C VAL A 257 -16.56 4.66 -104.49
N ARG A 258 -16.75 5.69 -103.65
CA ARG A 258 -18.05 6.41 -103.59
C ARG A 258 -18.39 7.07 -104.92
N GLY A 259 -17.45 7.79 -105.55
CA GLY A 259 -17.66 8.37 -106.87
C GLY A 259 -18.00 7.33 -107.95
N ALA A 260 -17.41 6.13 -107.88
CA ALA A 260 -17.75 5.02 -108.78
C ALA A 260 -19.14 4.42 -108.51
N ILE A 261 -19.60 4.40 -107.25
CA ILE A 261 -20.96 3.98 -106.87
C ILE A 261 -21.99 5.03 -107.32
N GLU A 262 -21.75 6.30 -107.06
CA GLU A 262 -22.60 7.42 -107.49
C GLU A 262 -22.72 7.49 -109.01
N ALA A 263 -21.60 7.30 -109.72
CA ALA A 263 -21.59 7.23 -111.18
C ALA A 263 -22.15 5.92 -111.77
N ARG A 264 -22.45 4.89 -110.95
CA ARG A 264 -22.87 3.56 -111.44
C ARG A 264 -24.15 3.62 -112.25
N GLU A 265 -25.19 4.27 -111.74
CA GLU A 265 -26.49 4.35 -112.42
C GLU A 265 -26.37 5.16 -113.72
N THR A 266 -25.63 6.27 -113.69
CA THR A 266 -25.33 7.07 -114.89
C THR A 266 -24.52 6.27 -115.92
N TRP A 267 -23.56 5.45 -115.48
CA TRP A 267 -22.75 4.60 -116.35
C TRP A 267 -23.54 3.43 -116.94
N LEU A 268 -24.43 2.79 -116.16
CA LEU A 268 -25.35 1.77 -116.65
C LEU A 268 -26.31 2.36 -117.68
N ARG A 269 -26.91 3.52 -117.39
CA ARG A 269 -27.79 4.22 -118.32
C ARG A 269 -27.06 4.68 -119.58
N LEU A 270 -25.81 5.16 -119.47
CA LEU A 270 -24.97 5.46 -120.64
C LEU A 270 -24.65 4.20 -121.46
N ARG A 271 -24.49 3.04 -120.81
CA ARG A 271 -24.27 1.77 -121.49
C ARG A 271 -25.53 1.26 -122.19
N GLU A 272 -26.70 1.40 -121.58
CA GLU A 272 -28.00 1.14 -122.22
C GLU A 272 -28.20 2.06 -123.43
N ILE A 273 -28.05 3.38 -123.25
CA ILE A 273 -28.15 4.37 -124.33
C ILE A 273 -27.15 4.06 -125.46
N ARG A 274 -25.93 3.59 -125.17
CA ARG A 274 -24.97 3.19 -126.21
C ARG A 274 -25.32 1.88 -126.92
N ILE A 275 -26.01 0.96 -126.25
CA ILE A 275 -26.54 -0.24 -126.89
C ILE A 275 -27.72 0.14 -127.78
N GLU A 276 -28.62 1.00 -127.32
CA GLU A 276 -29.71 1.57 -128.11
C GLU A 276 -29.19 2.39 -129.30
N GLU A 277 -28.19 3.24 -129.09
CA GLU A 277 -27.51 4.03 -130.14
C GLU A 277 -26.87 3.12 -131.18
N ALA A 278 -26.16 2.06 -130.79
CA ALA A 278 -25.59 1.10 -131.72
C ALA A 278 -26.66 0.25 -132.43
N GLU A 279 -27.77 -0.12 -131.76
CA GLU A 279 -28.91 -0.79 -132.39
C GLU A 279 -29.64 0.13 -133.38
N LEU A 280 -29.75 1.42 -133.09
CA LEU A 280 -30.35 2.43 -133.95
C LEU A 280 -29.44 2.75 -135.14
N GLU A 281 -28.14 2.97 -134.92
CA GLU A 281 -27.12 3.19 -135.95
C GLU A 281 -27.02 1.99 -136.90
N ALA A 282 -27.11 0.75 -136.38
CA ALA A 282 -27.20 -0.45 -137.21
C ALA A 282 -28.53 -0.60 -137.97
N ARG A 283 -29.61 0.09 -137.55
CA ARG A 283 -30.92 0.13 -138.23
C ARG A 283 -31.10 1.34 -139.14
N LEU A 284 -30.23 2.35 -139.06
CA LEU A 284 -30.34 3.63 -139.78
C LEU A 284 -29.34 3.71 -140.94
N PRO A 285 -29.78 3.72 -142.21
CA PRO A 285 -28.90 4.00 -143.34
C PRO A 285 -28.39 5.45 -143.24
N GLY A 286 -27.06 5.60 -143.24
CA GLY A 286 -26.39 6.83 -142.77
C GLY A 286 -26.65 8.10 -143.60
N SER A 287 -27.34 9.06 -143.00
CA SER A 287 -27.06 10.51 -143.08
C SER A 287 -27.91 11.22 -142.01
N PRO A 288 -27.36 12.15 -141.21
CA PRO A 288 -28.05 12.64 -140.01
C PRO A 288 -29.24 13.55 -140.35
N SER A 289 -30.45 13.13 -139.98
CA SER A 289 -31.59 14.05 -139.86
C SER A 289 -31.33 15.00 -138.69
N ALA A 290 -31.50 16.30 -138.91
CA ALA A 290 -31.34 17.31 -137.85
C ALA A 290 -32.27 16.98 -136.65
N PRO A 291 -31.80 17.13 -135.40
CA PRO A 291 -32.60 16.82 -134.23
C PRO A 291 -33.77 17.79 -134.11
N THR A 292 -34.99 17.25 -134.06
CA THR A 292 -36.16 17.97 -133.55
C THR A 292 -36.15 18.06 -132.03
N GLU A 293 -37.01 18.93 -131.52
CA GLU A 293 -37.41 19.10 -130.12
C GLU A 293 -36.49 19.96 -129.23
N GLU A 294 -37.12 20.96 -128.62
CA GLU A 294 -36.51 22.08 -127.89
C GLU A 294 -35.66 21.63 -126.69
N GLU A 295 -35.92 20.42 -126.17
CA GLU A 295 -35.09 19.78 -125.14
C GLU A 295 -33.63 19.59 -125.57
N ALA A 296 -33.37 19.29 -126.84
CA ALA A 296 -32.00 19.08 -127.32
C ALA A 296 -31.21 20.39 -127.37
N ALA A 297 -31.86 21.49 -127.76
CA ALA A 297 -31.28 22.84 -127.73
C ALA A 297 -31.04 23.31 -126.29
N LEU A 298 -32.02 23.14 -125.40
CA LEU A 298 -31.90 23.50 -123.98
C LEU A 298 -30.82 22.66 -123.26
N ARG A 299 -30.74 21.35 -123.53
CA ARG A 299 -29.66 20.49 -122.99
C ARG A 299 -28.29 20.87 -123.56
N TRP A 300 -28.21 21.25 -124.83
CA TRP A 300 -26.96 21.74 -125.42
C TRP A 300 -26.51 23.06 -124.80
N GLU A 301 -27.40 24.04 -124.64
CA GLU A 301 -27.09 25.30 -123.95
C GLU A 301 -26.69 25.07 -122.49
N LEU A 302 -27.37 24.17 -121.78
CA LEU A 302 -27.00 23.78 -120.42
C LEU A 302 -25.60 23.15 -120.38
N LEU A 303 -25.30 22.18 -121.25
CA LEU A 303 -23.99 21.54 -121.31
C LEU A 303 -22.87 22.50 -121.75
N VAL A 304 -23.15 23.44 -122.66
CA VAL A 304 -22.20 24.50 -123.04
C VAL A 304 -21.92 25.43 -121.84
N ARG A 305 -22.96 25.78 -121.07
CA ARG A 305 -22.83 26.56 -119.84
C ARG A 305 -22.09 25.79 -118.74
N GLU A 306 -22.41 24.52 -118.50
CA GLU A 306 -21.72 23.66 -117.53
C GLU A 306 -20.25 23.46 -117.90
N ARG A 307 -19.95 23.27 -119.19
CA ARG A 307 -18.57 23.24 -119.71
C ARG A 307 -17.86 24.57 -119.50
N GLY A 308 -18.55 25.71 -119.69
CA GLY A 308 -18.03 27.02 -119.37
C GLY A 308 -17.71 27.18 -117.88
N GLN A 309 -18.64 26.81 -117.00
CA GLN A 309 -18.46 26.84 -115.54
C GLN A 309 -17.40 25.84 -115.05
N ALA A 310 -17.20 24.72 -115.73
CA ALA A 310 -16.12 23.78 -115.45
C ALA A 310 -14.76 24.31 -115.96
N ALA A 311 -14.74 24.99 -117.10
CA ALA A 311 -13.54 25.62 -117.64
C ALA A 311 -13.06 26.80 -116.77
N GLU A 312 -13.96 27.67 -116.31
CA GLU A 312 -13.59 28.74 -115.36
C GLU A 312 -13.15 28.18 -114.01
N ARG A 313 -13.86 27.20 -113.41
CA ARG A 313 -13.37 26.55 -112.17
C ARG A 313 -12.00 25.88 -112.33
N LEU A 314 -11.73 25.26 -113.49
CA LEU A 314 -10.41 24.70 -113.79
C LEU A 314 -9.35 25.79 -113.97
N ARG A 315 -9.73 26.96 -114.47
CA ARG A 315 -8.85 28.12 -114.61
C ARG A 315 -8.55 28.75 -113.25
N GLU A 316 -9.57 29.02 -112.43
CA GLU A 316 -9.45 29.49 -111.05
C GLU A 316 -8.53 28.56 -110.25
N ALA A 317 -8.79 27.25 -110.25
CA ALA A 317 -7.96 26.27 -109.54
C ALA A 317 -6.51 26.19 -110.07
N LYS A 318 -6.26 26.50 -111.35
CA LYS A 318 -4.90 26.61 -111.91
C LYS A 318 -4.23 27.91 -111.48
N GLU A 319 -4.94 29.03 -111.52
CA GLU A 319 -4.44 30.33 -111.08
C GLU A 319 -4.14 30.31 -109.56
N GLU A 320 -4.96 29.65 -108.75
CA GLU A 320 -4.68 29.36 -107.33
C GLU A 320 -3.45 28.44 -107.14
N ALA A 321 -3.39 27.31 -107.85
CA ALA A 321 -2.27 26.37 -107.74
C ALA A 321 -0.94 27.00 -108.17
N ASP A 322 -0.95 27.85 -109.20
CA ASP A 322 0.22 28.60 -109.66
C ASP A 322 0.54 29.77 -108.72
N ALA A 323 -0.45 30.40 -108.08
CA ALA A 323 -0.22 31.39 -107.03
C ALA A 323 0.45 30.77 -105.80
N VAL A 324 -0.05 29.62 -105.31
CA VAL A 324 0.57 28.87 -104.19
C VAL A 324 1.96 28.35 -104.59
N ARG A 325 2.15 27.93 -105.84
CA ARG A 325 3.47 27.54 -106.35
C ARG A 325 4.45 28.70 -106.35
N ARG A 326 4.05 29.88 -106.85
CA ARG A 326 4.86 31.10 -106.80
C ARG A 326 5.15 31.55 -105.38
N GLN A 327 4.18 31.44 -104.46
CA GLN A 327 4.41 31.70 -103.03
C GLN A 327 5.48 30.75 -102.47
N ARG A 328 5.44 29.46 -102.81
CA ARG A 328 6.46 28.49 -102.38
C ARG A 328 7.82 28.73 -103.03
N GLU A 329 7.86 29.12 -104.30
CA GLU A 329 9.10 29.43 -105.04
C GLU A 329 9.71 30.77 -104.60
N ALA A 330 8.91 31.68 -104.02
CA ALA A 330 9.36 32.94 -103.43
C ALA A 330 9.71 32.82 -101.92
N LEU A 331 9.59 31.63 -101.31
CA LEU A 331 10.10 31.39 -99.96
C LEU A 331 11.62 31.16 -100.04
N GLU A 332 12.38 32.21 -99.74
CA GLU A 332 13.82 32.12 -99.48
C GLU A 332 14.06 31.88 -97.99
N TRP A 333 14.99 30.97 -97.65
CA TRP A 333 15.45 30.72 -96.28
C TRP A 333 16.98 30.62 -96.23
N ASP A 334 17.58 30.87 -95.06
CA ASP A 334 19.01 30.67 -94.85
C ASP A 334 19.28 29.22 -94.42
N GLU A 335 19.88 28.43 -95.32
CA GLU A 335 20.31 27.04 -95.07
C GLU A 335 21.13 26.91 -93.77
N ARG A 336 21.92 27.94 -93.42
CA ARG A 336 22.78 27.98 -92.21
C ARG A 336 21.99 28.11 -90.91
N LEU A 337 20.79 28.68 -90.98
CA LEU A 337 19.86 28.69 -89.84
C LEU A 337 19.16 27.34 -89.72
N LEU A 338 18.83 26.70 -90.84
CA LEU A 338 18.24 25.35 -90.88
C LEU A 338 19.18 24.29 -90.28
N GLU A 339 20.46 24.30 -90.66
CA GLU A 339 21.51 23.45 -90.07
C GLU A 339 21.66 23.63 -88.55
N ARG A 340 21.35 24.84 -88.06
CA ARG A 340 21.46 25.21 -86.63
C ARG A 340 20.14 25.11 -85.87
N LEU A 341 19.04 24.70 -86.52
CA LEU A 341 17.72 24.63 -85.91
C LEU A 341 17.69 23.83 -84.60
N PRO A 342 18.32 22.63 -84.48
CA PRO A 342 18.34 21.89 -83.21
C PRO A 342 19.06 22.63 -82.07
N VAL A 343 20.02 23.49 -82.39
CA VAL A 343 20.71 24.35 -81.40
C VAL A 343 19.82 25.53 -80.99
N LEU A 344 19.07 26.10 -81.93
CA LEU A 344 18.12 27.18 -81.66
C LEU A 344 16.94 26.68 -80.80
N GLU A 345 16.37 25.52 -81.13
CA GLU A 345 15.33 24.85 -80.32
C GLU A 345 15.84 24.53 -78.90
N ALA A 346 17.07 24.01 -78.77
CA ALA A 346 17.68 23.76 -77.47
C ALA A 346 17.99 25.04 -76.68
N LEU A 347 18.21 26.18 -77.34
CA LEU A 347 18.35 27.49 -76.70
C LEU A 347 16.99 28.09 -76.31
N GLU A 348 15.95 27.86 -77.11
CA GLU A 348 14.57 28.27 -76.80
C GLU A 348 14.01 27.50 -75.59
N ALA A 349 14.16 26.17 -75.56
CA ALA A 349 13.81 25.36 -74.40
C ALA A 349 14.57 25.78 -73.12
N LYS A 350 15.85 26.17 -73.25
CA LYS A 350 16.62 26.77 -72.14
C LYS A 350 16.10 28.15 -71.72
N ARG A 351 15.65 28.98 -72.67
CA ARG A 351 15.03 30.29 -72.40
C ARG A 351 13.72 30.12 -71.62
N GLU A 352 12.88 29.18 -72.03
CA GLU A 352 11.60 28.87 -71.36
C GLU A 352 11.84 28.32 -69.94
N ALA A 353 12.73 27.34 -69.79
CA ALA A 353 13.11 26.84 -68.46
C ALA A 353 13.70 27.94 -67.55
N ALA A 354 14.44 28.91 -68.11
CA ALA A 354 14.94 30.06 -67.37
C ALA A 354 13.84 31.09 -67.03
N SER A 355 12.80 31.24 -67.86
CA SER A 355 11.61 32.06 -67.54
C SER A 355 10.82 31.46 -66.39
N ALA A 356 10.47 30.17 -66.48
CA ALA A 356 9.73 29.45 -65.45
C ALA A 356 10.44 29.51 -64.08
N ARG A 357 11.77 29.34 -64.03
CA ARG A 357 12.56 29.50 -62.79
C ARG A 357 12.54 30.93 -62.23
N ARG A 358 12.43 31.96 -63.08
CA ARG A 358 12.32 33.36 -62.64
C ARG A 358 10.93 33.67 -62.10
N GLU A 359 9.89 33.10 -62.70
CA GLU A 359 8.51 33.18 -62.23
C GLU A 359 8.37 32.49 -60.86
N GLU A 360 8.84 31.25 -60.72
CA GLU A 360 8.88 30.52 -59.43
C GLU A 360 9.67 31.30 -58.35
N LEU A 361 10.77 31.97 -58.72
CA LEU A 361 11.52 32.82 -57.80
C LEU A 361 10.76 34.09 -57.37
N ALA A 362 9.89 34.64 -58.23
CA ALA A 362 9.05 35.78 -57.89
C ALA A 362 7.92 35.36 -56.93
N GLU A 363 7.30 34.20 -57.17
CA GLU A 363 6.32 33.60 -56.27
C GLU A 363 6.94 33.31 -54.88
N LEU A 364 8.07 32.61 -54.85
CA LEU A 364 8.79 32.32 -53.59
C LEU A 364 9.25 33.58 -52.85
N ALA A 365 9.57 34.67 -53.56
CA ALA A 365 9.89 35.95 -52.92
C ALA A 365 8.65 36.61 -52.27
N SER A 366 7.47 36.47 -52.88
CA SER A 366 6.20 36.90 -52.29
C SER A 366 5.84 36.07 -51.07
N ASP A 367 5.95 34.74 -51.16
CA ASP A 367 5.69 33.82 -50.05
C ASP A 367 6.62 34.08 -48.87
N LEU A 368 7.92 34.25 -49.13
CA LEU A 368 8.90 34.61 -48.09
C LEU A 368 8.50 35.88 -47.34
N LYS A 369 8.11 36.92 -48.07
CA LYS A 369 7.65 38.18 -47.48
C LYS A 369 6.41 37.98 -46.60
N LEU A 370 5.45 37.17 -47.04
CA LEU A 370 4.25 36.86 -46.26
C LEU A 370 4.58 36.05 -45.00
N GLN A 371 5.55 35.12 -45.06
CA GLN A 371 6.04 34.40 -43.88
C GLN A 371 6.82 35.31 -42.91
N ASP A 372 7.58 36.29 -43.41
CA ASP A 372 8.25 37.31 -42.58
C ASP A 372 7.24 38.22 -41.86
N GLU A 373 6.22 38.70 -42.57
CA GLU A 373 5.13 39.51 -41.98
C GLU A 373 4.34 38.70 -40.92
N LEU A 374 4.04 37.43 -41.20
CA LEU A 374 3.39 36.52 -40.25
C LEU A 374 4.25 36.25 -39.01
N LEU A 375 5.53 35.94 -39.19
CA LEU A 375 6.46 35.69 -38.08
C LEU A 375 6.62 36.92 -37.20
N THR A 376 6.72 38.11 -37.81
CA THR A 376 6.80 39.39 -37.09
C THR A 376 5.53 39.64 -36.27
N ALA A 377 4.35 39.38 -36.83
CA ALA A 377 3.08 39.50 -36.11
C ALA A 377 2.91 38.48 -34.97
N GLN A 378 3.44 37.26 -35.14
CA GLN A 378 3.45 36.23 -34.10
C GLN A 378 4.43 36.56 -32.96
N LEU A 379 5.63 37.05 -33.27
CA LEU A 379 6.61 37.52 -32.28
C LEU A 379 6.05 38.69 -31.47
N ALA A 380 5.49 39.71 -32.12
CA ALA A 380 4.89 40.88 -31.46
C ALA A 380 3.71 40.52 -30.54
N ARG A 381 3.01 39.41 -30.79
CA ARG A 381 1.96 38.86 -29.91
C ARG A 381 2.51 38.17 -28.66
N LEU A 382 3.71 37.60 -28.73
CA LEU A 382 4.38 36.92 -27.61
C LEU A 382 5.06 37.94 -26.68
N SER A 383 5.85 38.85 -27.25
CA SER A 383 6.40 40.03 -26.58
C SER A 383 6.92 41.04 -27.59
N PRO A 384 6.77 42.36 -27.37
CA PRO A 384 7.35 43.39 -28.25
C PRO A 384 8.88 43.31 -28.41
N ASP A 385 9.58 42.76 -27.40
CA ASP A 385 11.05 42.75 -27.33
C ASP A 385 11.69 41.40 -27.73
N TRP A 386 10.91 40.49 -28.35
CA TRP A 386 11.36 39.16 -28.76
C TRP A 386 11.87 39.13 -30.21
N GLY A 387 13.08 38.62 -30.39
CA GLY A 387 13.60 38.18 -31.68
C GLY A 387 13.46 36.67 -31.89
N GLU A 388 14.04 36.21 -33.00
CA GLU A 388 14.05 34.82 -33.40
C GLU A 388 14.88 33.89 -32.50
N ASP A 389 15.81 34.45 -31.71
CA ASP A 389 16.66 33.68 -30.81
C ASP A 389 16.04 33.53 -29.42
N GLU A 390 15.34 34.56 -28.91
CA GLU A 390 14.47 34.41 -27.74
C GLU A 390 13.37 33.36 -27.99
N LEU A 391 12.78 33.33 -29.19
CA LEU A 391 11.79 32.34 -29.57
C LEU A 391 12.34 30.90 -29.48
N LYS A 392 13.55 30.65 -29.99
CA LYS A 392 14.21 29.33 -29.93
C LYS A 392 14.54 28.94 -28.48
N ALA A 393 15.04 29.88 -27.69
CA ALA A 393 15.37 29.65 -26.28
C ALA A 393 14.11 29.33 -25.46
N PHE A 394 13.01 30.05 -25.68
CA PHE A 394 11.73 29.82 -25.00
C PHE A 394 11.09 28.48 -25.41
N ALA A 395 11.18 28.09 -26.67
CA ALA A 395 10.61 26.84 -27.17
C ALA A 395 11.34 25.56 -26.69
N ALA A 396 12.48 25.70 -25.98
CA ALA A 396 13.28 24.60 -25.49
C ALA A 396 12.53 23.70 -24.48
N LEU A 397 12.89 22.41 -24.45
CA LEU A 397 12.25 21.42 -23.58
C LEU A 397 12.56 21.68 -22.09
N SER A 398 13.79 22.10 -21.77
CA SER A 398 14.21 22.51 -20.42
C SER A 398 13.30 23.59 -19.84
N GLU A 399 12.95 24.56 -20.65
CA GLU A 399 12.19 25.74 -20.24
C GLU A 399 10.73 25.36 -19.97
N LYS A 400 10.14 24.49 -20.80
CA LYS A 400 8.81 23.90 -20.55
C LYS A 400 8.77 23.09 -19.25
N GLU A 401 9.81 22.31 -18.96
CA GLU A 401 9.91 21.52 -17.72
C GLU A 401 10.10 22.42 -16.49
N ALA A 402 10.99 23.41 -16.56
CA ALA A 402 11.22 24.37 -15.49
C ALA A 402 9.97 25.22 -15.17
N THR A 403 9.26 25.71 -16.19
CA THR A 403 8.00 26.45 -15.98
C THR A 403 6.90 25.57 -15.40
N ARG A 404 6.77 24.31 -15.83
CA ARG A 404 5.79 23.37 -15.27
C ARG A 404 6.09 23.05 -13.81
N ALA A 405 7.37 22.89 -13.45
CA ALA A 405 7.77 22.69 -12.06
C ALA A 405 7.42 23.92 -11.20
N LEU A 406 7.64 25.14 -11.69
CA LEU A 406 7.31 26.37 -10.96
C LEU A 406 5.78 26.57 -10.85
N GLN A 407 5.02 26.34 -11.92
CA GLN A 407 3.55 26.34 -11.92
C GLN A 407 2.98 25.34 -10.89
N ALA A 408 3.47 24.09 -10.91
CA ALA A 408 3.06 23.06 -9.98
C ALA A 408 3.45 23.40 -8.53
N GLY A 409 4.60 24.05 -8.34
CA GLY A 409 5.02 24.61 -7.06
C GLY A 409 4.05 25.66 -6.53
N LEU A 410 3.74 26.69 -7.32
CA LEU A 410 2.79 27.76 -6.98
C LEU A 410 1.41 27.19 -6.60
N ALA A 411 0.79 26.45 -7.52
CA ALA A 411 -0.54 25.86 -7.31
C ALA A 411 -0.55 24.82 -6.17
N GLY A 412 0.57 24.14 -5.93
CA GLY A 412 0.74 23.24 -4.79
C GLY A 412 0.73 23.98 -3.45
N ARG A 413 1.49 25.08 -3.34
CA ARG A 413 1.55 25.90 -2.11
C ARG A 413 0.27 26.68 -1.86
N GLU A 414 -0.42 27.15 -2.88
CA GLU A 414 -1.73 27.80 -2.73
C GLU A 414 -2.77 26.83 -2.13
N ARG A 415 -2.85 25.60 -2.64
CA ARG A 415 -3.73 24.55 -2.10
C ARG A 415 -3.33 24.10 -0.68
N GLU A 416 -2.04 24.07 -0.37
CA GLU A 416 -1.53 23.79 0.98
C GLU A 416 -1.98 24.89 1.97
N LEU A 417 -1.87 26.16 1.57
CA LEU A 417 -2.35 27.31 2.33
C LEU A 417 -3.87 27.26 2.58
N GLU A 418 -4.67 27.02 1.55
CA GLU A 418 -6.13 26.86 1.66
C GLU A 418 -6.51 25.73 2.63
N ARG A 419 -5.80 24.61 2.56
CA ARG A 419 -6.00 23.46 3.47
C ARG A 419 -5.65 23.82 4.91
N LEU A 420 -4.49 24.41 5.16
CA LEU A 420 -4.07 24.84 6.50
C LEU A 420 -5.03 25.89 7.08
N GLU A 421 -5.53 26.81 6.27
CA GLU A 421 -6.59 27.74 6.69
C GLU A 421 -7.91 27.03 7.04
N ALA A 422 -8.32 26.03 6.26
CA ALA A 422 -9.53 25.26 6.55
C ALA A 422 -9.40 24.46 7.86
N GLU A 423 -8.23 23.85 8.11
CA GLU A 423 -7.92 23.14 9.35
C GLU A 423 -7.88 24.10 10.56
N LEU A 424 -7.25 25.28 10.43
CA LEU A 424 -7.29 26.32 11.46
C LEU A 424 -8.71 26.84 11.75
N ARG A 425 -9.54 27.04 10.72
CA ARG A 425 -10.97 27.41 10.87
C ARG A 425 -11.77 26.30 11.56
N ARG A 426 -11.44 25.02 11.33
CA ARG A 426 -12.06 23.88 12.02
C ARG A 426 -11.70 23.86 13.51
N LEU A 427 -10.41 23.98 13.85
CA LEU A 427 -9.96 24.05 15.25
C LEU A 427 -10.56 25.24 15.99
N ALA A 428 -10.67 26.41 15.35
CA ALA A 428 -11.32 27.58 15.93
C ALA A 428 -12.80 27.32 16.29
N ARG A 429 -13.54 26.61 15.42
CA ARG A 429 -14.93 26.19 15.71
C ARG A 429 -15.02 25.17 16.85
N GLN A 430 -14.11 24.19 16.89
CA GLN A 430 -14.06 23.20 17.98
C GLN A 430 -13.72 23.84 19.33
N LYS A 431 -12.82 24.84 19.34
CA LYS A 431 -12.54 25.64 20.53
C LYS A 431 -13.78 26.41 20.99
N ALA A 432 -14.49 27.06 20.06
CA ALA A 432 -15.72 27.79 20.37
C ALA A 432 -16.80 26.86 20.96
N SER A 433 -17.05 25.68 20.38
CA SER A 433 -18.05 24.75 20.92
C SER A 433 -17.68 24.21 22.31
N LEU A 434 -16.40 23.91 22.57
CA LEU A 434 -15.93 23.52 23.91
C LEU A 434 -16.04 24.65 24.95
N GLN A 435 -15.91 25.91 24.52
CA GLN A 435 -16.14 27.09 25.36
C GLN A 435 -17.64 27.34 25.60
N GLU A 436 -18.49 27.12 24.60
CA GLU A 436 -19.95 27.18 24.76
C GLU A 436 -20.47 26.08 25.69
N GLU A 437 -19.93 24.85 25.60
CA GLU A 437 -20.22 23.77 26.55
C GLU A 437 -19.79 24.13 27.98
N SER A 438 -18.64 24.79 28.16
CA SER A 438 -18.17 25.19 29.49
C SER A 438 -19.06 26.28 30.10
N LEU A 439 -19.40 27.31 29.32
CA LEU A 439 -20.35 28.36 29.70
C LEU A 439 -21.77 27.81 29.91
N GLY A 440 -22.19 26.82 29.13
CA GLY A 440 -23.46 26.10 29.27
C GLY A 440 -23.54 25.35 30.60
N THR A 441 -22.55 24.51 30.91
CA THR A 441 -22.50 23.80 32.19
C THR A 441 -22.36 24.72 33.40
N GLU A 442 -21.64 25.84 33.29
CA GLU A 442 -21.58 26.84 34.37
C GLU A 442 -22.90 27.61 34.52
N ALA A 443 -23.59 27.93 33.42
CA ALA A 443 -24.92 28.52 33.44
C ALA A 443 -26.01 27.54 33.91
N GLU A 444 -25.79 26.23 33.77
CA GLU A 444 -26.64 25.19 34.39
C GLU A 444 -26.38 25.07 35.89
N ARG A 445 -25.13 25.17 36.37
CA ARG A 445 -24.84 25.31 37.82
C ARG A 445 -25.52 26.53 38.41
N ILE A 446 -25.37 27.70 37.79
CA ILE A 446 -25.99 28.95 38.24
C ILE A 446 -27.53 28.87 38.18
N ARG A 447 -28.10 28.23 37.16
CA ARG A 447 -29.57 28.02 37.08
C ARG A 447 -30.10 26.92 37.98
N GLY A 448 -29.30 25.91 38.34
CA GLY A 448 -29.63 24.93 39.38
C GLY A 448 -29.71 25.62 40.73
N ALA A 449 -28.65 26.35 41.09
CA ALA A 449 -28.61 27.19 42.29
C ALA A 449 -29.67 28.31 42.31
N GLY A 450 -30.20 28.72 41.15
CA GLY A 450 -31.20 29.78 41.02
C GLY A 450 -32.65 29.34 40.79
N ARG A 451 -32.92 28.09 40.38
CA ARG A 451 -34.29 27.54 40.24
C ARG A 451 -34.76 26.75 41.46
N GLU A 452 -33.86 26.43 42.38
CA GLU A 452 -34.21 25.97 43.72
C GLU A 452 -34.39 27.16 44.68
N GLY A 453 -35.39 27.99 44.39
CA GLY A 453 -35.97 28.94 45.36
C GLY A 453 -36.65 28.23 46.55
N THR A 454 -36.87 26.92 46.43
CA THR A 454 -36.97 26.01 47.57
C THR A 454 -35.57 25.51 47.86
N THR A 455 -34.92 26.01 48.91
CA THR A 455 -33.71 25.38 49.45
C THR A 455 -33.94 23.87 49.60
N PRO A 456 -33.15 22.97 48.97
CA PRO A 456 -32.91 21.67 49.58
C PRO A 456 -32.35 22.00 50.97
N GLY A 457 -33.09 21.62 52.01
CA GLY A 457 -32.99 22.28 53.31
C GLY A 457 -31.55 22.38 53.82
N ALA A 458 -31.20 23.51 54.41
CA ALA A 458 -29.95 23.67 55.18
C ALA A 458 -29.74 22.39 56.00
N PRO A 459 -28.61 21.68 55.77
CA PRO A 459 -28.54 20.22 55.65
C PRO A 459 -29.42 19.60 56.72
N ALA A 460 -30.59 19.07 56.31
CA ALA A 460 -31.67 18.65 57.20
C ALA A 460 -31.07 17.88 58.36
N SER A 461 -31.03 18.52 59.55
CA SER A 461 -29.92 18.36 60.50
C SER A 461 -29.59 16.88 60.65
N LEU A 462 -28.47 16.46 60.04
CA LEU A 462 -28.13 15.04 59.93
C LEU A 462 -28.38 14.43 61.32
N PRO A 463 -29.29 13.45 61.48
CA PRO A 463 -29.72 13.00 62.81
C PRO A 463 -28.56 12.39 63.64
N PHE A 464 -27.39 12.28 63.01
CA PHE A 464 -26.14 11.73 63.50
C PHE A 464 -24.94 12.71 63.36
N GLY A 465 -25.19 13.97 62.95
CA GLY A 465 -24.19 15.02 62.72
C GLY A 465 -23.42 14.91 61.40
N GLU A 466 -22.50 15.86 61.16
CA GLU A 466 -21.65 15.90 59.95
C GLU A 466 -20.74 14.66 59.85
N PHE A 467 -20.57 14.15 58.62
CA PHE A 467 -19.55 13.15 58.32
C PHE A 467 -18.13 13.71 58.54
N ALA A 468 -17.24 12.87 59.09
CA ALA A 468 -15.85 13.24 59.34
C ALA A 468 -14.93 13.06 58.10
N PRO A 469 -15.05 11.97 57.31
CA PRO A 469 -14.32 11.82 56.05
C PRO A 469 -14.76 12.84 55.00
N ARG A 470 -13.85 13.26 54.12
CA ARG A 470 -14.14 14.20 53.00
C ARG A 470 -13.83 13.64 51.62
N GLU A 471 -13.11 12.53 51.56
CA GLU A 471 -12.81 11.79 50.34
C GLU A 471 -13.69 10.54 50.29
N ARG A 472 -14.13 10.17 49.09
CA ARG A 472 -15.05 9.05 48.83
C ARG A 472 -14.58 7.74 49.47
N ASP A 473 -13.32 7.38 49.25
CA ASP A 473 -12.76 6.09 49.70
C ASP A 473 -12.57 6.04 51.21
N GLU A 474 -12.33 7.17 51.87
CA GLU A 474 -12.29 7.26 53.35
C GLU A 474 -13.69 7.09 53.95
N LEU A 475 -14.71 7.69 53.33
CA LEU A 475 -16.11 7.55 53.75
C LEU A 475 -16.59 6.10 53.61
N LEU A 476 -16.28 5.46 52.47
CA LEU A 476 -16.62 4.07 52.20
C LEU A 476 -15.92 3.09 53.18
N GLN A 477 -14.65 3.33 53.50
CA GLN A 477 -13.91 2.55 54.50
C GLN A 477 -14.46 2.73 55.92
N ALA A 478 -14.83 3.96 56.30
CA ALA A 478 -15.46 4.23 57.58
C ALA A 478 -16.84 3.55 57.70
N TRP A 479 -17.63 3.57 56.62
CA TRP A 479 -18.93 2.90 56.54
C TRP A 479 -18.84 1.39 56.67
N HIS A 480 -18.04 0.71 55.84
CA HIS A 480 -17.91 -0.75 55.92
C HIS A 480 -17.37 -1.22 57.28
N ARG A 481 -16.46 -0.45 57.88
CA ARG A 481 -15.98 -0.71 59.24
C ARG A 481 -17.12 -0.63 60.26
N LEU A 482 -18.02 0.36 60.14
CA LEU A 482 -19.19 0.46 61.01
C LEU A 482 -20.16 -0.72 60.80
N GLU A 483 -20.44 -1.12 59.55
CA GLU A 483 -21.28 -2.30 59.27
C GLU A 483 -20.72 -3.57 59.90
N ASP A 484 -19.40 -3.80 59.83
CA ASP A 484 -18.77 -5.00 60.38
C ASP A 484 -18.71 -5.01 61.92
N GLU A 485 -18.50 -3.87 62.57
CA GLU A 485 -18.59 -3.78 64.04
C GLU A 485 -20.04 -3.92 64.53
N LEU A 486 -21.03 -3.37 63.80
CA LEU A 486 -22.46 -3.55 64.11
C LEU A 486 -22.88 -5.03 64.01
N ARG A 487 -22.45 -5.74 62.95
CA ARG A 487 -22.69 -7.19 62.81
C ARG A 487 -22.02 -8.01 63.92
N GLN A 488 -20.86 -7.58 64.42
CA GLN A 488 -20.20 -8.22 65.55
C GLN A 488 -20.95 -7.97 66.86
N TRP A 489 -21.43 -6.74 67.08
CA TRP A 489 -22.28 -6.39 68.22
C TRP A 489 -23.59 -7.19 68.25
N GLU A 490 -24.28 -7.35 67.12
CA GLU A 490 -25.50 -8.17 67.05
C GLU A 490 -25.26 -9.63 67.42
N ARG A 491 -24.15 -10.21 66.93
CA ARG A 491 -23.74 -11.58 67.29
C ARG A 491 -23.42 -11.69 68.78
N ALA A 492 -22.71 -10.71 69.35
CA ALA A 492 -22.42 -10.67 70.77
C ALA A 492 -23.71 -10.51 71.61
N ARG A 493 -24.67 -9.68 71.16
CA ARG A 493 -25.97 -9.47 71.83
C ARG A 493 -26.82 -10.73 71.82
N LEU A 494 -26.90 -11.42 70.69
CA LEU A 494 -27.61 -12.70 70.57
C LEU A 494 -26.92 -13.80 71.40
N ALA A 495 -25.59 -13.85 71.40
CA ALA A 495 -24.84 -14.80 72.23
C ALA A 495 -25.01 -14.53 73.74
N ALA A 496 -25.04 -13.26 74.15
CA ALA A 496 -25.32 -12.86 75.54
C ALA A 496 -26.73 -13.24 75.97
N ALA A 497 -27.76 -12.89 75.17
CA ALA A 497 -29.14 -13.27 75.46
C ALA A 497 -29.35 -14.79 75.52
N PHE A 498 -28.68 -15.56 74.65
CA PHE A 498 -28.73 -17.02 74.67
C PHE A 498 -28.02 -17.61 75.90
N ALA A 499 -26.85 -17.08 76.27
CA ALA A 499 -26.12 -17.51 77.47
C ALA A 499 -26.83 -17.12 78.77
N GLU A 500 -27.58 -16.02 78.79
CA GLU A 500 -28.43 -15.63 79.92
C GLU A 500 -29.66 -16.53 80.06
N ALA A 501 -30.31 -16.89 78.94
CA ALA A 501 -31.39 -17.87 78.95
C ALA A 501 -30.91 -19.25 79.44
N GLU A 502 -29.75 -19.74 78.94
CA GLU A 502 -29.14 -20.99 79.42
C GLU A 502 -28.80 -20.96 80.92
N ALA A 503 -28.48 -19.79 81.48
CA ALA A 503 -28.18 -19.59 82.89
C ALA A 503 -29.44 -19.45 83.76
N ALA A 504 -30.55 -18.92 83.22
CA ALA A 504 -31.85 -18.86 83.90
C ALA A 504 -32.48 -20.26 84.03
N ASP A 505 -32.43 -21.08 82.97
CA ASP A 505 -32.88 -22.49 82.97
C ASP A 505 -32.10 -23.39 83.96
N ALA A 506 -31.01 -22.90 84.55
CA ALA A 506 -30.21 -23.63 85.53
C ALA A 506 -30.56 -23.30 86.99
N ALA A 507 -31.59 -22.49 87.26
CA ALA A 507 -31.83 -21.87 88.57
C ALA A 507 -33.07 -22.37 89.35
N GLU A 508 -33.91 -23.26 88.81
CA GLU A 508 -35.12 -23.78 89.50
C GLU A 508 -34.95 -25.22 90.07
N PRO A 509 -35.27 -25.46 91.35
CA PRO A 509 -35.30 -26.80 91.96
C PRO A 509 -36.73 -27.40 92.09
N PRO A 510 -36.90 -28.74 92.24
CA PRO A 510 -38.22 -29.38 92.19
C PRO A 510 -38.86 -29.78 93.55
N ASP A 511 -40.20 -29.61 93.59
CA ASP A 511 -41.24 -30.56 94.07
C ASP A 511 -41.87 -30.52 95.50
N ALA A 512 -43.15 -30.96 95.50
CA ALA A 512 -43.95 -31.66 96.53
C ALA A 512 -44.64 -30.96 97.74
N GLY A 513 -46.00 -30.95 97.73
CA GLY A 513 -46.77 -31.93 98.54
C GLY A 513 -47.78 -31.48 99.63
N ASP A 514 -49.08 -31.74 99.39
CA ASP A 514 -50.18 -32.06 100.36
C ASP A 514 -50.63 -31.06 101.48
N SER A 515 -51.86 -31.09 102.04
CA SER A 515 -53.20 -31.60 101.66
C SER A 515 -54.25 -31.25 102.77
N ALA A 516 -55.54 -31.07 102.43
CA ALA A 516 -56.78 -31.45 103.18
C ALA A 516 -57.98 -30.45 103.18
N TYR A 517 -59.13 -30.90 102.64
CA TYR A 517 -60.57 -30.79 103.04
C TYR A 517 -61.13 -29.55 103.81
N ASP A 518 -62.37 -29.06 103.61
CA ASP A 518 -63.54 -29.61 102.86
C ASP A 518 -64.62 -28.56 102.43
N ALA A 519 -65.45 -28.97 101.44
CA ALA A 519 -66.83 -28.60 101.09
C ALA A 519 -67.38 -27.13 101.10
N VAL A 520 -67.91 -26.66 99.93
CA VAL A 520 -69.36 -26.63 99.57
C VAL A 520 -69.62 -25.83 98.26
N GLY A 521 -70.24 -26.51 97.27
CA GLY A 521 -71.25 -25.99 96.32
C GLY A 521 -71.01 -24.76 95.43
N SER A 522 -70.88 -24.95 94.11
CA SER A 522 -72.03 -24.88 93.18
C SER A 522 -71.69 -24.86 91.67
N SER A 523 -72.62 -25.40 90.86
CA SER A 523 -73.00 -24.97 89.51
C SER A 523 -72.10 -25.18 88.25
N GLN A 524 -72.53 -26.15 87.43
CA GLN A 524 -72.71 -26.08 85.96
C GLN A 524 -71.52 -26.26 84.97
N SER A 525 -71.31 -27.55 84.68
CA SER A 525 -71.15 -28.19 83.36
C SER A 525 -71.23 -27.39 82.02
N TRP A 526 -70.23 -27.64 81.16
CA TRP A 526 -70.30 -28.11 79.74
C TRP A 526 -71.33 -27.49 78.76
N SER A 527 -70.86 -27.13 77.55
CA SER A 527 -71.54 -27.56 76.29
C SER A 527 -70.64 -27.51 75.04
N ARG A 528 -71.11 -28.17 73.96
CA ARG A 528 -70.49 -28.31 72.63
C ARG A 528 -71.14 -27.38 71.59
N SER A 529 -70.41 -27.03 70.53
CA SER A 529 -70.89 -26.94 69.12
C SER A 529 -69.66 -26.75 68.20
N ARG A 530 -69.48 -27.25 66.96
CA ARG A 530 -70.26 -27.84 65.83
C ARG A 530 -71.06 -26.88 64.94
N SER A 531 -70.85 -27.08 63.61
CA SER A 531 -71.53 -26.53 62.40
C SER A 531 -70.84 -25.29 61.78
N ARG A 532 -70.22 -25.33 60.59
CA ARG A 532 -70.72 -25.54 59.18
C ARG A 532 -71.69 -24.42 58.73
N ASN A 533 -71.43 -23.69 57.64
CA ASN A 533 -71.34 -24.13 56.22
C ASN A 533 -70.56 -23.15 55.29
N GLY A 534 -70.20 -23.59 54.07
CA GLY A 534 -69.63 -22.78 52.97
C GLY A 534 -70.70 -22.19 52.02
N PRO A 535 -70.54 -22.13 50.66
CA PRO A 535 -69.55 -22.85 49.80
C PRO A 535 -69.00 -22.11 48.53
N SER A 536 -68.07 -22.77 47.79
CA SER A 536 -68.14 -23.11 46.33
C SER A 536 -66.87 -22.91 45.45
N GLY A 537 -66.67 -23.79 44.44
CA GLY A 537 -65.71 -23.67 43.30
C GLY A 537 -64.31 -24.32 43.45
N ARG A 538 -64.06 -25.64 43.26
CA ARG A 538 -63.90 -26.45 42.00
C ARG A 538 -62.79 -25.95 41.01
N ALA A 539 -61.91 -26.78 40.42
CA ALA A 539 -61.73 -28.25 40.45
C ALA A 539 -60.35 -28.80 39.93
N ARG A 540 -59.96 -30.00 40.40
CA ARG A 540 -59.27 -31.17 39.75
C ARG A 540 -58.01 -30.97 38.86
N SER A 541 -56.82 -31.54 39.15
CA SER A 541 -56.34 -32.97 39.15
C SER A 541 -55.71 -33.42 37.80
N PRO A 542 -54.89 -34.51 37.70
CA PRO A 542 -53.97 -35.20 38.65
C PRO A 542 -52.48 -35.11 38.16
N GLY A 543 -51.44 -35.83 38.61
CA GLY A 543 -51.22 -36.72 39.77
C GLY A 543 -50.50 -38.06 39.45
N GLY A 544 -49.24 -38.26 39.91
CA GLY A 544 -48.42 -39.48 39.73
C GLY A 544 -46.95 -39.25 40.17
N ILE A 545 -46.48 -39.48 41.41
CA ILE A 545 -46.45 -40.64 42.34
C ILE A 545 -45.07 -41.36 42.33
N ALA A 546 -44.65 -41.74 43.55
CA ALA A 546 -43.51 -42.59 43.95
C ALA A 546 -42.13 -41.90 44.12
N SER A 547 -41.32 -42.14 45.16
CA SER A 547 -41.51 -42.39 46.61
C SER A 547 -40.21 -42.99 47.18
N ALA A 548 -39.68 -42.41 48.27
CA ALA A 548 -38.80 -43.03 49.28
C ALA A 548 -37.43 -43.62 48.87
N GLY A 549 -36.48 -43.64 49.81
CA GLY A 549 -35.54 -44.75 49.90
C GLY A 549 -34.03 -44.48 50.01
N ASP A 550 -33.62 -43.83 51.09
CA ASP A 550 -32.42 -44.20 51.88
C ASP A 550 -30.98 -43.93 51.35
N ARG A 551 -30.02 -44.06 52.28
CA ARG A 551 -28.62 -43.63 52.21
C ARG A 551 -27.66 -44.83 52.15
N ARG A 552 -26.57 -44.74 51.37
CA ARG A 552 -25.15 -44.78 51.82
C ARG A 552 -24.16 -45.25 50.75
N GLN A 553 -22.96 -44.67 50.88
CA GLN A 553 -21.62 -45.15 50.50
C GLN A 553 -21.26 -45.44 49.02
N GLU A 554 -20.24 -44.70 48.59
CA GLU A 554 -19.00 -45.16 47.95
C GLU A 554 -19.12 -46.31 46.92
N SER A 555 -18.76 -46.09 45.66
CA SER A 555 -17.37 -45.79 45.31
C SER A 555 -17.20 -45.33 43.85
N ARG A 556 -15.97 -44.93 43.51
CA ARG A 556 -15.56 -44.39 42.21
C ARG A 556 -15.77 -45.42 41.08
N GLN A 557 -16.32 -44.98 39.94
CA GLN A 557 -15.57 -44.89 38.67
C GLN A 557 -16.38 -44.26 37.52
N ALA A 558 -15.69 -43.45 36.72
CA ALA A 558 -15.97 -43.06 35.34
C ALA A 558 -17.43 -43.03 34.83
N ARG A 559 -17.99 -41.81 34.68
CA ARG A 559 -18.31 -41.20 33.36
C ARG A 559 -18.89 -39.78 33.50
N LYS A 560 -18.76 -38.99 32.43
CA LYS A 560 -19.34 -37.64 32.20
C LYS A 560 -18.68 -36.44 32.89
N ALA A 561 -17.36 -36.31 32.70
CA ALA A 561 -16.82 -35.03 32.26
C ALA A 561 -17.10 -34.90 30.74
N ALA A 562 -18.18 -34.21 30.35
CA ALA A 562 -18.53 -33.96 28.94
C ALA A 562 -19.63 -32.88 28.79
N ALA A 563 -19.41 -31.67 29.32
CA ALA A 563 -20.34 -30.53 29.12
C ALA A 563 -19.73 -29.12 29.32
N LEU A 564 -18.51 -28.97 29.85
CA LEU A 564 -17.96 -27.65 30.23
C LEU A 564 -16.50 -27.39 29.81
N LEU A 565 -16.02 -28.08 28.77
CA LEU A 565 -14.71 -27.83 28.13
C LEU A 565 -14.85 -27.64 26.60
N ALA A 566 -15.95 -27.02 26.18
CA ALA A 566 -16.26 -26.73 24.77
C ALA A 566 -16.64 -25.25 24.52
N ALA A 567 -16.42 -24.37 25.49
CA ALA A 567 -16.70 -22.93 25.40
C ALA A 567 -15.47 -22.04 25.68
N LEU A 568 -14.26 -22.63 25.69
CA LEU A 568 -12.97 -21.96 25.90
C LEU A 568 -11.97 -22.28 24.78
N ALA A 569 -12.46 -22.38 23.55
CA ALA A 569 -11.67 -22.72 22.35
C ALA A 569 -12.04 -21.89 21.10
N ALA A 570 -12.57 -20.67 21.29
CA ALA A 570 -13.10 -19.83 20.21
C ALA A 570 -12.64 -18.35 20.23
N VAL A 571 -11.47 -18.05 20.82
CA VAL A 571 -10.82 -16.72 20.73
C VAL A 571 -9.35 -16.80 20.27
N ALA A 572 -8.77 -18.01 20.17
CA ALA A 572 -7.39 -18.23 19.73
C ALA A 572 -7.27 -18.49 18.21
N ALA A 573 -8.10 -17.84 17.39
CA ALA A 573 -8.15 -18.06 15.94
C ALA A 573 -8.51 -16.79 15.14
N LEU A 574 -7.90 -15.64 15.47
CA LEU A 574 -7.95 -14.43 14.62
C LEU A 574 -6.67 -13.57 14.76
N ALA A 575 -5.51 -14.21 14.61
CA ALA A 575 -4.23 -13.56 14.29
C ALA A 575 -3.59 -14.42 13.19
N PRO A 576 -3.61 -13.98 11.91
CA PRO A 576 -2.78 -12.85 11.51
C PRO A 576 -3.30 -11.99 10.33
N ILE A 577 -3.67 -10.72 10.58
CA ILE A 577 -3.52 -9.64 9.58
C ILE A 577 -3.02 -8.38 10.30
N ALA A 578 -1.69 -8.26 10.45
CA ALA A 578 -1.03 -7.05 10.94
C ALA A 578 0.44 -7.01 10.50
N ALA A 579 0.69 -7.09 9.19
CA ALA A 579 1.97 -6.68 8.64
C ALA A 579 1.95 -5.16 8.42
N GLY A 580 2.63 -4.41 9.29
CA GLY A 580 2.88 -2.98 9.11
C GLY A 580 1.98 -2.04 9.92
N LEU A 581 2.48 -1.64 11.10
CA LEU A 581 2.35 -0.28 11.61
C LEU A 581 3.45 -0.05 12.67
N LYS A 582 4.13 1.11 12.58
CA LYS A 582 5.11 1.57 13.57
C LYS A 582 4.38 2.51 14.54
N GLY A 583 4.58 2.36 15.85
CA GLY A 583 4.03 3.31 16.84
C GLY A 583 3.94 2.71 18.25
N ALA A 584 4.12 3.55 19.27
CA ALA A 584 4.27 3.11 20.65
C ALA A 584 2.92 2.81 21.33
N ALA A 585 2.66 1.54 21.66
CA ALA A 585 1.60 1.11 22.56
C ALA A 585 1.89 -0.30 23.15
N LEU A 586 2.98 -0.44 23.90
CA LEU A 586 3.38 -1.71 24.55
C LEU A 586 3.76 -1.50 26.03
N ALA A 587 2.75 -1.13 26.82
CA ALA A 587 2.82 -1.09 28.28
C ALA A 587 1.41 -1.32 28.86
N GLY A 588 0.89 -2.54 28.76
CA GLY A 588 -0.49 -2.85 29.18
C GLY A 588 -0.96 -4.29 29.06
N PHE A 589 -0.06 -5.28 28.94
CA PHE A 589 -0.43 -6.68 28.71
C PHE A 589 0.25 -7.73 29.63
N GLU A 590 0.96 -7.30 30.68
CA GLU A 590 1.53 -8.22 31.69
C GLU A 590 0.70 -8.34 32.98
N SER A 591 -0.23 -7.40 33.22
CA SER A 591 -0.97 -7.31 34.50
C SER A 591 -2.18 -8.26 34.64
N LEU A 592 -2.67 -8.87 33.56
CA LEU A 592 -3.85 -9.76 33.62
C LEU A 592 -3.52 -11.25 33.89
N ALA A 593 -2.27 -11.68 33.65
CA ALA A 593 -1.86 -13.08 33.87
C ALA A 593 -1.47 -13.37 35.33
N ALA A 594 -1.02 -12.35 36.07
CA ALA A 594 -0.62 -12.50 37.48
C ALA A 594 -1.81 -12.65 38.44
N PHE A 595 -2.97 -12.04 38.13
CA PHE A 595 -4.13 -12.02 39.03
C PHE A 595 -4.87 -13.35 39.11
N LEU A 596 -4.83 -14.19 38.05
CA LEU A 596 -5.51 -15.49 38.01
C LEU A 596 -4.73 -16.64 38.68
N LEU A 597 -3.45 -16.44 39.04
CA LEU A 597 -2.65 -17.42 39.78
C LEU A 597 -2.63 -17.21 41.30
N ALA A 598 -3.01 -16.03 41.79
CA ALA A 598 -3.03 -15.73 43.23
C ALA A 598 -4.20 -16.39 43.98
N GLY A 599 -5.36 -16.55 43.34
CA GLY A 599 -6.58 -17.07 43.99
C GLY A 599 -6.51 -18.54 44.43
N ALA A 600 -5.75 -19.38 43.71
CA ALA A 600 -5.64 -20.81 43.99
C ALA A 600 -4.74 -21.15 45.20
N ALA A 601 -3.76 -20.29 45.52
CA ALA A 601 -2.77 -20.55 46.57
C ALA A 601 -3.31 -20.29 47.99
N TYR A 602 -4.27 -19.37 48.15
CA TYR A 602 -4.80 -18.97 49.46
C TYR A 602 -5.69 -20.05 50.09
N PHE A 603 -6.59 -20.66 49.30
CA PHE A 603 -7.51 -21.69 49.81
C PHE A 603 -6.83 -23.03 50.13
N TRP A 604 -5.74 -23.39 49.45
CA TRP A 604 -5.02 -24.64 49.71
C TRP A 604 -4.21 -24.61 51.03
N ARG A 605 -3.80 -23.42 51.49
CA ARG A 605 -2.95 -23.26 52.68
C ARG A 605 -3.71 -23.26 54.02
N ARG A 606 -5.01 -22.97 54.02
CA ARG A 606 -5.84 -22.96 55.25
C ARG A 606 -6.40 -24.35 55.62
N ALA A 607 -6.37 -25.30 54.70
CA ALA A 607 -6.95 -26.65 54.88
C ALA A 607 -5.98 -27.72 55.43
N ARG A 608 -4.78 -27.34 55.91
CA ARG A 608 -3.74 -28.31 56.31
C ARG A 608 -3.10 -28.13 57.70
N ASN A 609 -3.42 -27.07 58.45
CA ASN A 609 -2.91 -26.88 59.81
C ASN A 609 -4.02 -27.03 60.86
N GLY A 610 -4.15 -28.23 61.39
CA GLY A 610 -5.08 -28.58 62.47
C GLY A 610 -4.74 -29.92 63.09
N GLY A 611 -3.78 -29.91 64.03
CA GLY A 611 -3.46 -31.05 64.90
C GLY A 611 -1.97 -31.36 65.05
N ALA A 612 -1.46 -31.26 66.28
CA ALA A 612 -0.85 -32.38 67.02
C ALA A 612 -0.04 -31.92 68.26
N GLY A 613 -0.19 -32.65 69.37
CA GLY A 613 0.69 -32.62 70.57
C GLY A 613 0.45 -31.49 71.56
N ASP A 614 0.57 -31.68 72.88
CA ASP A 614 0.64 -32.89 73.75
C ASP A 614 0.35 -32.33 75.18
N GLY A 615 -0.23 -32.97 76.19
CA GLY A 615 -0.20 -34.36 76.62
C GLY A 615 0.12 -34.38 78.12
N SER A 616 -0.85 -34.67 79.00
CA SER A 616 -0.62 -35.25 80.35
C SER A 616 -1.93 -35.63 81.04
N THR A 617 -2.00 -36.90 81.45
CA THR A 617 -3.08 -37.54 82.22
C THR A 617 -3.07 -37.20 83.71
N THR A 618 -4.25 -37.19 84.33
CA THR A 618 -4.53 -38.01 85.54
C THR A 618 -6.02 -38.34 85.63
N VAL A 619 -6.35 -39.53 86.13
CA VAL A 619 -7.72 -40.04 86.28
C VAL A 619 -8.09 -40.10 87.76
N THR A 620 -9.24 -39.53 88.14
CA THR A 620 -10.07 -39.97 89.27
C THR A 620 -11.51 -39.45 89.10
N LEU A 621 -12.49 -40.34 89.31
CA LEU A 621 -13.92 -40.07 89.44
C LEU A 621 -14.34 -40.39 90.90
N PRO A 622 -15.57 -40.05 91.34
CA PRO A 622 -16.40 -38.89 90.99
C PRO A 622 -16.94 -38.15 92.24
N ASP A 623 -17.29 -36.86 92.13
CA ASP A 623 -18.61 -36.37 92.55
C ASP A 623 -18.87 -34.90 92.14
N ARG A 624 -20.15 -34.50 92.16
CA ARG A 624 -20.75 -33.17 91.88
C ARG A 624 -20.90 -32.73 90.42
N ASP A 625 -22.11 -32.23 90.16
CA ASP A 625 -22.63 -31.75 88.88
C ASP A 625 -21.94 -30.44 88.41
N PRO A 626 -21.26 -30.44 87.25
CA PRO A 626 -20.55 -29.26 86.74
C PRO A 626 -21.40 -28.37 85.81
N GLY A 627 -22.71 -28.65 85.63
CA GLY A 627 -23.54 -27.98 84.63
C GLY A 627 -23.78 -26.49 84.88
N GLY A 628 -23.94 -26.07 86.14
CA GLY A 628 -24.34 -24.70 86.51
C GLY A 628 -23.24 -23.65 86.40
N GLU A 629 -22.06 -23.90 86.96
CA GLU A 629 -20.98 -22.90 86.99
C GLU A 629 -20.42 -22.56 85.60
N GLN A 630 -20.35 -23.54 84.69
CA GLN A 630 -19.89 -23.28 83.32
C GLN A 630 -20.87 -22.41 82.52
N LYS A 631 -22.19 -22.55 82.76
CA LYS A 631 -23.21 -21.69 82.14
C LYS A 631 -23.12 -20.26 82.67
N LEU A 632 -23.00 -20.08 83.99
CA LEU A 632 -22.81 -18.76 84.62
C LEU A 632 -21.50 -18.08 84.17
N ALA A 633 -20.41 -18.84 83.99
CA ALA A 633 -19.16 -18.32 83.44
C ALA A 633 -19.30 -17.87 81.98
N ARG A 634 -20.01 -18.63 81.13
CA ARG A 634 -20.33 -18.25 79.75
C ARG A 634 -21.19 -16.98 79.68
N ALA A 635 -22.21 -16.85 80.52
CA ALA A 635 -23.02 -15.63 80.59
C ALA A 635 -22.18 -14.38 80.96
N ARG A 636 -21.26 -14.51 81.93
CA ARG A 636 -20.31 -13.41 82.27
C ARG A 636 -19.37 -13.06 81.12
N GLN A 637 -18.83 -14.05 80.42
CA GLN A 637 -17.97 -13.82 79.25
C GLN A 637 -18.76 -13.15 78.11
N ALA A 638 -19.96 -13.62 77.80
CA ALA A 638 -20.79 -13.05 76.75
C ALA A 638 -21.22 -11.59 77.05
N ARG A 639 -21.47 -11.24 78.33
CA ARG A 639 -21.63 -9.83 78.75
C ARG A 639 -20.36 -8.99 78.54
N ALA A 640 -19.19 -9.54 78.84
CA ALA A 640 -17.92 -8.83 78.61
C ALA A 640 -17.63 -8.62 77.12
N ASP A 641 -17.95 -9.61 76.28
CA ASP A 641 -17.81 -9.55 74.82
C ASP A 641 -18.81 -8.57 74.19
N LEU A 642 -20.06 -8.51 74.70
CA LEU A 642 -21.05 -7.49 74.32
C LEU A 642 -20.56 -6.07 74.64
N ALA A 643 -20.10 -5.84 75.87
CA ALA A 643 -19.53 -4.55 76.29
C ALA A 643 -18.22 -4.20 75.55
N ALA A 644 -17.50 -5.17 74.98
CA ALA A 644 -16.38 -4.92 74.08
C ALA A 644 -16.86 -4.50 72.68
N ALA A 645 -17.86 -5.19 72.12
CA ALA A 645 -18.43 -4.87 70.82
C ALA A 645 -19.09 -3.47 70.79
N GLU A 646 -19.78 -3.05 71.86
CA GLU A 646 -20.33 -1.70 72.00
C GLU A 646 -19.27 -0.60 71.91
N ARG A 647 -18.12 -0.82 72.58
CA ARG A 647 -16.98 0.10 72.52
C ARG A 647 -16.38 0.16 71.12
N ASN A 648 -16.37 -0.95 70.38
CA ASN A 648 -15.90 -0.97 68.99
C ASN A 648 -16.87 -0.24 68.04
N VAL A 649 -18.18 -0.42 68.18
CA VAL A 649 -19.20 0.33 67.40
C VAL A 649 -19.07 1.83 67.68
N ALA A 650 -18.95 2.25 68.94
CA ALA A 650 -18.72 3.65 69.30
C ALA A 650 -17.41 4.21 68.72
N ALA A 651 -16.35 3.39 68.62
CA ALA A 651 -15.09 3.76 68.00
C ALA A 651 -15.17 3.83 66.46
N ALA A 652 -16.04 3.04 65.82
CA ALA A 652 -16.33 3.12 64.39
C ALA A 652 -17.18 4.37 64.05
N LEU A 653 -18.22 4.66 64.85
CA LEU A 653 -19.03 5.87 64.73
C LEU A 653 -18.17 7.15 64.84
N LYS A 654 -17.18 7.16 65.75
CA LYS A 654 -16.18 8.25 65.88
C LYS A 654 -15.32 8.52 64.64
N ARG A 655 -15.26 7.58 63.68
CA ARG A 655 -14.53 7.74 62.41
C ARG A 655 -15.45 8.12 61.26
N LEU A 656 -16.72 7.75 61.33
CA LEU A 656 -17.73 8.11 60.33
C LEU A 656 -18.28 9.52 60.57
N LEU A 657 -18.53 9.89 61.83
CA LEU A 657 -19.31 11.08 62.23
C LEU A 657 -18.53 11.98 63.20
N ARG A 658 -18.71 13.29 63.06
CA ARG A 658 -18.16 14.30 63.98
C ARG A 658 -18.89 14.37 65.34
N ARG A 659 -20.14 13.88 65.42
CA ARG A 659 -20.94 13.79 66.65
C ARG A 659 -21.41 12.34 66.88
N PRO A 660 -20.54 11.46 67.40
CA PRO A 660 -20.82 10.03 67.49
C PRO A 660 -21.81 9.67 68.59
N ASP A 661 -21.99 10.51 69.62
CA ASP A 661 -22.64 10.12 70.87
C ASP A 661 -24.18 10.05 70.74
N GLU A 662 -24.77 10.92 69.92
CA GLU A 662 -26.20 10.91 69.56
C GLU A 662 -26.52 9.67 68.69
N ALA A 663 -25.65 9.37 67.72
CA ALA A 663 -25.76 8.17 66.89
C ALA A 663 -25.57 6.87 67.68
N ALA A 664 -24.60 6.82 68.60
CA ALA A 664 -24.37 5.67 69.45
C ALA A 664 -25.57 5.40 70.37
N ALA A 665 -26.22 6.45 70.90
CA ALA A 665 -27.44 6.31 71.68
C ALA A 665 -28.58 5.69 70.85
N ALA A 666 -28.83 6.20 69.64
CA ALA A 666 -29.89 5.72 68.76
C ALA A 666 -29.65 4.30 68.18
N LEU A 667 -28.39 3.90 68.00
CA LEU A 667 -28.02 2.63 67.36
C LEU A 667 -27.80 1.46 68.33
N LEU A 668 -27.47 1.73 69.60
CA LEU A 668 -27.13 0.71 70.59
C LEU A 668 -28.19 0.55 71.70
N ARG A 669 -28.89 1.62 72.12
CA ARG A 669 -29.87 1.53 73.22
C ARG A 669 -31.26 1.17 72.70
N GLY A 670 -31.48 -0.14 72.55
CA GLY A 670 -32.78 -0.71 72.20
C GLY A 670 -33.59 -1.30 73.35
N ASP A 671 -33.09 -1.36 74.60
CA ASP A 671 -33.83 -2.03 75.70
C ASP A 671 -33.49 -1.52 77.13
N GLU A 672 -32.64 -0.50 77.31
CA GLU A 672 -32.32 0.05 78.65
C GLU A 672 -32.76 1.52 78.83
N ALA A 673 -33.95 1.69 79.39
CA ALA A 673 -34.42 2.93 80.00
C ALA A 673 -35.28 2.60 81.24
N GLU A 674 -34.70 2.73 82.44
CA GLU A 674 -35.48 2.68 83.69
C GLU A 674 -36.52 3.83 83.74
N PRO A 675 -37.66 3.63 84.42
CA PRO A 675 -38.75 4.60 84.45
C PRO A 675 -38.41 5.81 85.35
N GLY A 676 -37.80 6.85 84.77
CA GLY A 676 -37.42 8.05 85.53
C GLY A 676 -37.20 9.31 84.69
N SER A 677 -38.15 10.25 84.78
CA SER A 677 -38.07 11.66 84.35
C SER A 677 -38.04 11.99 82.85
N ARG A 678 -39.20 12.41 82.31
CA ARG A 678 -39.48 13.85 82.10
C ARG A 678 -40.96 14.11 81.88
N ALA A 679 -41.40 15.30 82.27
CA ALA A 679 -42.79 15.72 82.23
C ALA A 679 -43.07 16.68 81.06
N LEU A 680 -44.30 16.56 80.52
CA LEU A 680 -45.17 17.63 79.98
C LEU A 680 -44.64 18.53 78.84
N SER A 681 -45.19 18.32 77.63
CA SER A 681 -46.15 19.21 76.94
C SER A 681 -46.13 18.98 75.42
N ASP A 682 -47.21 19.05 74.63
CA ASP A 682 -48.66 18.84 74.79
C ASP A 682 -49.27 18.72 73.36
N GLU A 683 -50.51 18.24 73.23
CA GLU A 683 -51.35 18.18 72.01
C GLU A 683 -50.85 17.28 70.83
N GLY A 684 -51.63 16.32 70.29
CA GLY A 684 -52.93 15.77 70.70
C GLY A 684 -53.52 14.83 69.62
N GLY A 685 -54.46 13.94 69.99
CA GLY A 685 -55.46 13.38 69.05
C GLY A 685 -55.48 11.87 68.73
N GLY A 686 -56.19 11.09 69.56
CA GLY A 686 -57.06 10.00 69.07
C GLY A 686 -56.48 8.55 69.05
N PRO A 687 -57.28 7.51 69.40
CA PRO A 687 -56.74 6.18 69.69
C PRO A 687 -56.94 5.13 68.59
N GLY A 688 -55.98 4.21 68.47
CA GLY A 688 -56.10 2.97 67.67
C GLY A 688 -55.46 1.79 68.41
N SER A 689 -56.26 0.79 68.75
CA SER A 689 -55.85 -0.37 69.57
C SER A 689 -54.93 -1.33 68.81
N GLY A 690 -53.80 -1.70 69.43
CA GLY A 690 -52.94 -2.80 68.97
C GLY A 690 -51.97 -3.20 70.08
N ASP A 691 -52.20 -4.37 70.68
CA ASP A 691 -51.34 -4.96 71.69
C ASP A 691 -49.92 -5.16 71.13
N ARG A 692 -48.95 -4.41 71.65
CA ARG A 692 -47.52 -4.49 71.30
C ARG A 692 -46.72 -4.44 72.58
N THR A 693 -45.99 -5.51 72.86
CA THR A 693 -45.03 -5.57 73.96
C THR A 693 -43.90 -4.55 73.74
N LEU A 694 -43.58 -3.77 74.78
CA LEU A 694 -42.60 -2.68 74.77
C LEU A 694 -41.24 -2.98 74.08
N PRO A 695 -40.66 -4.20 74.13
CA PRO A 695 -39.37 -4.49 73.48
C PRO A 695 -39.34 -4.42 71.95
N ASP A 696 -40.46 -4.58 71.24
CA ASP A 696 -40.44 -4.59 69.77
C ASP A 696 -40.41 -3.17 69.17
N ALA A 697 -41.01 -2.18 69.85
CA ALA A 697 -41.01 -0.79 69.38
C ALA A 697 -39.61 -0.16 69.35
N TYR A 698 -38.73 -0.51 70.30
CA TYR A 698 -37.35 -0.04 70.32
C TYR A 698 -36.46 -0.72 69.27
N ARG A 699 -36.78 -1.96 68.85
CA ARG A 699 -36.09 -2.62 67.73
C ARG A 699 -36.42 -1.95 66.40
N GLU A 700 -37.71 -1.67 66.15
CA GLU A 700 -38.14 -0.90 64.97
C GLU A 700 -37.43 0.47 64.91
N ALA A 701 -37.26 1.15 66.06
CA ALA A 701 -36.54 2.43 66.12
C ALA A 701 -35.03 2.33 65.82
N ALA A 702 -34.35 1.30 66.34
CA ALA A 702 -32.92 1.09 66.08
C ALA A 702 -32.65 0.65 64.62
N GLU A 703 -33.55 -0.13 64.02
CA GLU A 703 -33.49 -0.50 62.60
C GLU A 703 -33.75 0.70 61.68
N ALA A 704 -34.74 1.54 62.01
CA ALA A 704 -35.00 2.80 61.32
C ALA A 704 -33.77 3.73 61.37
N ALA A 705 -33.15 3.91 62.54
CA ALA A 705 -31.94 4.73 62.69
C ALA A 705 -30.77 4.25 61.81
N ARG A 706 -30.59 2.92 61.67
CA ARG A 706 -29.59 2.34 60.76
C ARG A 706 -29.92 2.57 59.29
N GLN A 707 -31.20 2.46 58.91
CA GLN A 707 -31.62 2.74 57.55
C GLN A 707 -31.38 4.22 57.20
N THR A 708 -31.78 5.16 58.06
CA THR A 708 -31.52 6.60 57.86
C THR A 708 -30.03 6.93 57.78
N LEU A 709 -29.18 6.30 58.60
CA LEU A 709 -27.72 6.50 58.50
C LEU A 709 -27.16 5.96 57.18
N ARG A 710 -27.66 4.81 56.71
CA ARG A 710 -27.24 4.21 55.43
C ARG A 710 -27.65 5.08 54.24
N GLU A 711 -28.87 5.59 54.25
CA GLU A 711 -29.37 6.53 53.22
C GLU A 711 -28.51 7.80 53.20
N ALA A 712 -28.24 8.41 54.36
CA ALA A 712 -27.37 9.59 54.47
C ALA A 712 -25.93 9.35 53.98
N VAL A 713 -25.36 8.17 54.23
CA VAL A 713 -24.03 7.79 53.71
C VAL A 713 -24.06 7.58 52.20
N HIS A 714 -25.11 6.96 51.66
CA HIS A 714 -25.29 6.79 50.21
C HIS A 714 -25.45 8.13 49.49
N ASP A 715 -26.20 9.08 50.07
CA ASP A 715 -26.40 10.43 49.51
C ASP A 715 -25.10 11.24 49.53
N GLU A 716 -24.32 11.17 50.62
CA GLU A 716 -23.02 11.84 50.68
C GLU A 716 -21.99 11.21 49.73
N LEU A 717 -21.98 9.88 49.58
CA LEU A 717 -21.18 9.20 48.56
C LEU A 717 -21.59 9.63 47.15
N ALA A 718 -22.88 9.77 46.85
CA ALA A 718 -23.37 10.25 45.55
C ALA A 718 -22.97 11.71 45.29
N ARG A 719 -22.95 12.55 46.34
CA ARG A 719 -22.49 13.95 46.28
C ARG A 719 -20.99 14.05 45.99
N LEU A 720 -20.18 13.22 46.64
CA LEU A 720 -18.72 13.13 46.41
C LEU A 720 -18.41 12.58 45.01
N ASP A 721 -19.06 11.48 44.61
CA ASP A 721 -18.99 10.91 43.25
C ASP A 721 -19.32 11.98 42.18
N GLY A 722 -20.36 12.80 42.40
CA GLY A 722 -20.73 13.90 41.51
C GLY A 722 -19.63 14.96 41.40
N ALA A 723 -19.09 15.41 42.54
CA ALA A 723 -18.02 16.40 42.59
C ALA A 723 -16.71 15.89 41.95
N GLU A 724 -16.35 14.62 42.14
CA GLU A 724 -15.19 13.99 41.49
C GLU A 724 -15.36 13.90 39.97
N ARG A 725 -16.55 13.48 39.49
CA ARG A 725 -16.87 13.43 38.05
C ARG A 725 -16.82 14.82 37.41
N GLU A 726 -17.33 15.86 38.07
CA GLU A 726 -17.23 17.23 37.56
C GLU A 726 -15.78 17.74 37.52
N ARG A 727 -14.95 17.40 38.52
CA ARG A 727 -13.51 17.73 38.52
C ARG A 727 -12.78 17.02 37.38
N SER A 728 -13.06 15.74 37.14
CA SER A 728 -12.41 14.99 36.06
C SER A 728 -12.81 15.50 34.68
N LEU A 729 -14.10 15.75 34.43
CA LEU A 729 -14.60 16.35 33.19
C LEU A 729 -14.02 17.76 32.94
N ARG A 730 -13.87 18.57 34.00
CA ARG A 730 -13.21 19.89 33.90
C ARG A 730 -11.75 19.76 33.50
N LEU A 731 -10.98 18.90 34.17
CA LEU A 731 -9.57 18.67 33.86
C LEU A 731 -9.38 18.07 32.45
N GLU A 732 -10.29 17.21 31.99
CA GLU A 732 -10.27 16.67 30.63
C GLU A 732 -10.56 17.76 29.58
N ARG A 733 -11.54 18.64 29.83
CA ARG A 733 -11.83 19.79 28.96
C ARG A 733 -10.65 20.77 28.90
N GLU A 734 -10.05 21.10 30.04
CA GLU A 734 -8.86 21.97 30.12
C GLU A 734 -7.67 21.36 29.36
N ARG A 735 -7.46 20.03 29.44
CA ARG A 735 -6.46 19.31 28.62
C ARG A 735 -6.76 19.38 27.13
N ARG A 736 -7.99 19.05 26.70
CA ARG A 736 -8.38 19.10 25.27
C ARG A 736 -8.26 20.51 24.68
N LEU A 737 -8.56 21.55 25.45
CA LEU A 737 -8.34 22.94 25.03
C LEU A 737 -6.85 23.26 24.87
N ALA A 738 -6.00 22.86 25.83
CA ALA A 738 -4.55 23.07 25.75
C ALA A 738 -3.87 22.25 24.63
N GLU A 739 -4.37 21.05 24.34
CA GLU A 739 -3.94 20.23 23.20
C GLU A 739 -4.30 20.89 21.87
N GLY A 740 -5.56 21.34 21.71
CA GLY A 740 -6.02 22.05 20.52
C GLY A 740 -5.34 23.42 20.31
N GLU A 741 -4.93 24.11 21.36
CA GLU A 741 -4.13 25.33 21.26
C GLU A 741 -2.72 25.05 20.72
N ARG A 742 -2.05 23.98 21.20
CA ARG A 742 -0.74 23.56 20.68
C ARG A 742 -0.80 23.13 19.22
N GLU A 743 -1.84 22.40 18.85
CA GLU A 743 -2.11 22.01 17.45
C GLU A 743 -2.34 23.25 16.57
N ARG A 744 -3.13 24.21 17.03
CA ARG A 744 -3.35 25.48 16.32
C ARG A 744 -2.06 26.29 16.16
N GLU A 745 -1.24 26.41 17.20
CA GLU A 745 0.07 27.09 17.13
C GLU A 745 1.06 26.40 16.17
N HIS A 746 0.96 25.09 16.02
CA HIS A 746 1.76 24.32 15.06
C HIS A 746 1.30 24.63 13.63
N LEU A 747 0.00 24.53 13.35
CA LEU A 747 -0.58 24.82 12.04
C LEU A 747 -0.44 26.30 11.65
N GLU A 748 -0.48 27.24 12.61
CA GLU A 748 -0.20 28.66 12.35
C GLU A 748 1.26 28.90 11.94
N ARG A 749 2.22 28.13 12.47
CA ARG A 749 3.63 28.17 12.06
C ARG A 749 3.81 27.59 10.65
N GLU A 750 3.17 26.44 10.37
CA GLU A 750 3.20 25.84 9.03
C GLU A 750 2.56 26.75 7.98
N ARG A 751 1.41 27.38 8.29
CA ARG A 751 0.76 28.34 7.40
C ARG A 751 1.64 29.55 7.08
N ARG A 752 2.40 30.06 8.07
CA ARG A 752 3.35 31.16 7.85
C ARG A 752 4.50 30.73 6.94
N ALA A 753 5.10 29.56 7.20
CA ALA A 753 6.16 29.01 6.35
C ALA A 753 5.69 28.74 4.90
N ALA A 754 4.47 28.20 4.73
CA ALA A 754 3.86 27.99 3.42
C ALA A 754 3.60 29.31 2.67
N ALA A 755 3.18 30.37 3.38
CA ALA A 755 3.01 31.70 2.80
C ALA A 755 4.35 32.35 2.39
N GLU A 756 5.39 32.24 3.22
CA GLU A 756 6.72 32.76 2.91
C GLU A 756 7.33 32.07 1.68
N GLU A 757 7.16 30.75 1.54
CA GLU A 757 7.63 29.99 0.38
C GLU A 757 6.75 30.26 -0.87
N LEU A 758 5.45 30.49 -0.71
CA LEU A 758 4.59 30.96 -1.82
C LEU A 758 5.03 32.34 -2.34
N ASP A 759 5.31 33.29 -1.45
CA ASP A 759 5.82 34.62 -1.83
C ASP A 759 7.23 34.56 -2.41
N ARG A 760 8.03 33.56 -2.04
CA ARG A 760 9.32 33.27 -2.69
C ARG A 760 9.12 32.74 -4.11
N LEU A 761 8.23 31.76 -4.31
CA LEU A 761 7.90 31.23 -5.63
C LEU A 761 7.28 32.30 -6.55
N ARG A 762 6.43 33.18 -6.01
CA ARG A 762 5.87 34.34 -6.76
C ARG A 762 6.95 35.34 -7.17
N ARG A 763 7.95 35.59 -6.32
CA ARG A 763 9.13 36.41 -6.69
C ARG A 763 10.01 35.73 -7.74
N GLN A 764 10.19 34.41 -7.67
CA GLN A 764 10.89 33.64 -8.70
C GLN A 764 10.14 33.67 -10.04
N TRP A 765 8.80 33.58 -10.03
CA TRP A 765 7.95 33.74 -11.22
C TRP A 765 8.14 35.11 -11.87
N GLN A 766 8.07 36.18 -11.08
CA GLN A 766 8.28 37.55 -11.55
C GLN A 766 9.70 37.78 -12.11
N ALA A 767 10.73 37.23 -11.45
CA ALA A 767 12.10 37.29 -11.94
C ALA A 767 12.27 36.54 -13.28
N TRP A 768 11.66 35.35 -13.40
CA TRP A 768 11.69 34.55 -14.64
C TRP A 768 10.96 35.25 -15.80
N LEU A 769 9.81 35.88 -15.56
CA LEU A 769 9.11 36.69 -16.55
C LEU A 769 10.00 37.85 -17.04
N ALA A 770 10.65 38.57 -16.12
CA ALA A 770 11.55 39.66 -16.45
C ALA A 770 12.79 39.20 -17.25
N GLU A 771 13.42 38.08 -16.87
CA GLU A 771 14.57 37.49 -17.57
C GLU A 771 14.21 37.07 -19.01
N ARG A 772 12.96 36.69 -19.26
CA ARG A 772 12.43 36.29 -20.57
C ARG A 772 11.69 37.43 -21.30
N LYS A 773 11.80 38.68 -20.83
CA LYS A 773 11.13 39.86 -21.43
C LYS A 773 9.60 39.66 -21.63
N LEU A 774 8.96 38.92 -20.73
CA LEU A 774 7.51 38.66 -20.78
C LEU A 774 6.74 39.69 -19.92
N PRO A 775 5.45 39.92 -20.20
CA PRO A 775 4.64 40.85 -19.41
C PRO A 775 4.64 40.48 -17.91
N PRO A 776 4.96 41.39 -16.98
CA PRO A 776 5.09 41.07 -15.55
C PRO A 776 3.74 40.70 -14.90
N GLY A 777 2.62 41.06 -15.53
CA GLY A 777 1.28 40.68 -15.08
C GLY A 777 0.83 39.28 -15.52
N LEU A 778 1.67 38.48 -16.22
CA LEU A 778 1.24 37.21 -16.78
C LEU A 778 0.89 36.19 -15.67
N PRO A 779 -0.36 35.69 -15.59
CA PRO A 779 -0.70 34.60 -14.70
C PRO A 779 -0.05 33.30 -15.21
N PRO A 780 0.40 32.39 -14.31
CA PRO A 780 1.02 31.14 -14.73
C PRO A 780 0.12 30.26 -15.60
N GLU A 781 -1.20 30.41 -15.48
CA GLU A 781 -2.22 29.63 -16.20
C GLU A 781 -2.20 29.83 -17.72
N LEU A 782 -1.72 30.99 -18.22
CA LEU A 782 -1.67 31.31 -19.65
C LEU A 782 -0.38 30.84 -20.36
N LEU A 783 0.59 30.28 -19.62
CA LEU A 783 1.80 29.69 -20.21
C LEU A 783 1.54 28.65 -21.32
N PRO A 784 0.58 27.72 -21.20
CA PRO A 784 0.35 26.72 -22.25
C PRO A 784 -0.04 27.37 -23.58
N GLU A 785 -0.83 28.45 -23.54
CA GLU A 785 -1.23 29.21 -24.73
C GLU A 785 -0.04 29.96 -25.34
N LEU A 786 0.81 30.59 -24.51
CA LEU A 786 2.07 31.20 -24.99
C LEU A 786 3.03 30.16 -25.60
N PHE A 787 3.16 28.97 -25.01
CA PHE A 787 3.97 27.90 -25.59
C PHE A 787 3.41 27.40 -26.92
N GLN A 788 2.08 27.34 -27.09
CA GLN A 788 1.46 27.00 -28.37
C GLN A 788 1.71 28.09 -29.43
N LEU A 789 1.57 29.37 -29.07
CA LEU A 789 1.87 30.48 -29.97
C LEU A 789 3.36 30.50 -30.36
N ALA A 790 4.27 30.20 -29.43
CA ALA A 790 5.70 30.07 -29.70
C ALA A 790 6.01 28.85 -30.60
N GLU A 791 5.33 27.72 -30.42
CA GLU A 791 5.45 26.57 -31.33
C GLU A 791 4.97 26.88 -32.75
N GLN A 792 3.87 27.64 -32.89
CA GLN A 792 3.38 28.12 -34.19
C GLN A 792 4.40 29.04 -34.87
N ALA A 793 4.95 30.02 -34.14
CA ALA A 793 6.00 30.90 -34.66
C ALA A 793 7.27 30.12 -35.08
N LEU A 794 7.66 29.09 -34.33
CA LEU A 794 8.78 28.22 -34.67
C LEU A 794 8.50 27.39 -35.94
N GLN A 795 7.24 27.00 -36.19
CA GLN A 795 6.84 26.35 -37.44
C GLN A 795 6.91 27.33 -38.63
N THR A 796 6.41 28.55 -38.47
CA THR A 796 6.51 29.64 -39.48
C THR A 796 7.98 29.93 -39.83
N GLN A 797 8.86 30.07 -38.81
CA GLN A 797 10.31 30.25 -39.02
C GLN A 797 10.94 29.10 -39.84
N ARG A 798 10.56 27.84 -39.55
CA ARG A 798 11.04 26.65 -40.30
C ARG A 798 10.51 26.61 -41.73
N GLN A 799 9.27 27.04 -41.96
CA GLN A 799 8.70 27.14 -43.32
C GLN A 799 9.43 28.22 -44.13
N ARG A 800 9.61 29.42 -43.57
CA ARG A 800 10.41 30.48 -44.19
C ARG A 800 11.83 30.01 -44.55
N ALA A 801 12.51 29.31 -43.65
CA ALA A 801 13.86 28.79 -43.91
C ALA A 801 13.90 27.83 -45.13
N ARG A 802 12.92 26.93 -45.26
CA ARG A 802 12.80 26.01 -46.41
C ARG A 802 12.51 26.74 -47.72
N LEU A 803 11.66 27.76 -47.70
CA LEU A 803 11.37 28.59 -48.88
C LEU A 803 12.63 29.36 -49.31
N ALA A 804 13.41 29.88 -48.35
CA ALA A 804 14.67 30.57 -48.61
C ALA A 804 15.72 29.64 -49.21
N GLU A 805 15.82 28.40 -48.73
CA GLU A 805 16.69 27.36 -49.27
C GLU A 805 16.30 26.97 -50.71
N ARG A 806 15.00 26.77 -50.99
CA ARG A 806 14.48 26.53 -52.35
C ARG A 806 14.81 27.70 -53.29
N ALA A 807 14.58 28.94 -52.85
CA ALA A 807 14.90 30.13 -53.63
C ALA A 807 16.42 30.28 -53.86
N ALA A 808 17.28 29.90 -52.90
CA ALA A 808 18.72 29.88 -53.10
C ALA A 808 19.15 28.83 -54.14
N SER A 809 18.57 27.63 -54.09
CA SER A 809 18.81 26.56 -55.07
C SER A 809 18.41 26.97 -56.49
N LEU A 810 17.23 27.57 -56.67
CA LEU A 810 16.77 28.06 -57.98
C LEU A 810 17.62 29.20 -58.53
N ARG A 811 18.11 30.11 -57.67
CA ARG A 811 19.09 31.14 -58.07
C ARG A 811 20.41 30.53 -58.52
N ALA A 812 20.91 29.52 -57.81
CA ALA A 812 22.13 28.80 -58.18
C ALA A 812 21.97 28.02 -59.50
N GLY A 813 20.75 27.56 -59.84
CA GLY A 813 20.42 26.95 -61.14
C GLY A 813 20.08 27.93 -62.27
N LEU A 814 20.19 29.25 -62.03
CA LEU A 814 20.05 30.31 -63.03
C LEU A 814 21.37 31.05 -63.31
N ALA A 815 22.37 30.88 -62.44
CA ALA A 815 23.74 31.36 -62.60
C ALA A 815 24.57 30.37 -63.44
#